data_AF-W7LRK4-F1
#
_entry.id   AF-W7LRK4-F1
#
_cell.length_a   1.000
_cell.length_b   1.000
_cell.length_c   1.000
_cell.angle_alpha   90.00
_cell.angle_beta   90.00
_cell.angle_gamma   90.00
#
_symmetry.space_group_name_H-M   'P 1'
#
loop_
_entity.id
_entity.type
_entity.pdbx_description
1 polymer ?
#
loop_
_entity_poly.entity_id
_entity_poly.type
_entity_poly.pdbx_seq_one_letter_code
_entity_poly.pdbx_strand_id
1 'polypeptide(L)'
;MPRCSFCCTFTIDQDRFYLEFHPSLASLKQSAEDGCDFCHLCWTGFQLEWASSEIESVLKGEVPEGVTKFEPGIWIYVHFTDYSPTLTQPRIIVSCGRYNPITSVKESSHGLGYINLAVYGKEGSAAGSRTPGRICTAEYEPNSYLTLIRGFLNRCTKSHQACGAEKTYDMPTRVIDVGNAAQKEPPRLVVTDQSMKEKYLALSYCWGPGTDTFTLNHKTMKDMLKDIDESRLVAAHRDTIALARQLGIRYIWIDALCIIQGDKEDWERESKLMAKVYGYATLTITAGRSGDARNSFIANTYKQYAPCCEFPLGDGLGGNVLVGPLRSADYGVTETRGWCCQEKRLSRRVVFFGKEQLFFLCRTSGYSEDRSYQEGKSVLLHSFLTGNASPQLTRDRLLQYWDEIVVDFSRRQLSNPHDIFAALASIAEPISKALQSRYLAGLWECDLVRCLLWRPGYRVSSFFGPATRPLPTSFAPAPVIRAPSWSWASIQGGVKPLALQQFRRMTTESQNGRPLIRPKQGRWTVDHHCGADALHMPSCELQLLGCVQEAIILTRTPSSEFIASLRKQKRPAGTMRRPVVLGSKEMKEGMLNKDMSMFVALGIFDFDEEGIEDLWCLQLTLEEGLMLCKNDDGVFQRIGVFQVCKMEWFESVGESEVRLV
;
A
#
# COMPACT_ATOMS: atom_id res chain seq x y z
N MET A 1 -21.59 32.26 -26.26
CA MET A 1 -20.16 31.98 -25.94
C MET A 1 -19.83 32.63 -24.59
N PRO A 2 -19.01 32.03 -23.71
CA PRO A 2 -17.77 31.34 -24.08
C PRO A 2 -17.82 29.83 -23.83
N ARG A 3 -18.16 29.10 -24.88
CA ARG A 3 -17.85 27.70 -25.08
C ARG A 3 -17.52 27.55 -26.57
N CYS A 4 -16.55 26.72 -26.93
CA CYS A 4 -16.27 26.47 -28.35
C CYS A 4 -17.47 25.81 -29.05
N SER A 5 -17.44 25.74 -30.38
CA SER A 5 -18.54 25.15 -31.17
C SER A 5 -18.89 23.73 -30.71
N PHE A 6 -17.88 22.91 -30.42
CA PHE A 6 -18.06 21.58 -29.86
C PHE A 6 -18.74 21.63 -28.48
N CYS A 7 -18.20 22.39 -27.54
CA CYS A 7 -18.72 22.44 -26.16
C CYS A 7 -20.13 23.04 -26.06
N CYS A 8 -20.55 23.86 -27.04
CA CYS A 8 -21.92 24.38 -27.10
C CYS A 8 -22.97 23.31 -27.41
N THR A 9 -22.60 22.26 -28.14
CA THR A 9 -23.52 21.20 -28.59
C THR A 9 -23.25 19.85 -27.91
N PHE A 10 -22.21 19.79 -27.07
CA PHE A 10 -21.81 18.58 -26.38
C PHE A 10 -22.83 18.20 -25.29
N THR A 11 -23.25 16.94 -25.32
CA THR A 11 -24.12 16.31 -24.33
C THR A 11 -23.47 15.02 -23.86
N ILE A 12 -23.69 14.65 -22.59
CA ILE A 12 -23.14 13.43 -22.01
C ILE A 12 -24.14 12.30 -22.27
N ASP A 13 -23.87 11.41 -23.24
CA ASP A 13 -24.75 10.29 -23.59
C ASP A 13 -23.99 8.95 -23.69
N GLN A 14 -24.74 7.84 -23.71
CA GLN A 14 -24.21 6.47 -23.68
C GLN A 14 -23.67 6.01 -25.03
N ASP A 15 -24.09 6.65 -26.13
CA ASP A 15 -23.87 6.16 -27.50
C ASP A 15 -22.79 6.93 -28.28
N ARG A 16 -22.15 7.94 -27.67
CA ARG A 16 -21.07 8.69 -28.34
C ARG A 16 -19.70 8.06 -28.14
N PHE A 17 -19.36 7.21 -29.10
CA PHE A 17 -18.00 6.72 -29.31
C PHE A 17 -17.23 7.68 -30.23
N TYR A 18 -16.00 8.05 -29.86
CA TYR A 18 -15.03 8.78 -30.70
C TYR A 18 -15.50 10.15 -31.22
N LEU A 19 -15.56 11.13 -30.33
CA LEU A 19 -15.84 12.51 -30.71
C LEU A 19 -14.54 13.27 -30.94
N GLU A 20 -14.32 13.76 -32.17
CA GLU A 20 -13.26 14.72 -32.43
C GLU A 20 -13.59 16.02 -31.70
N PHE A 21 -12.78 16.36 -30.70
CA PHE A 21 -13.00 17.51 -29.83
C PHE A 21 -12.28 18.75 -30.34
N HIS A 22 -10.98 18.61 -30.62
CA HIS A 22 -10.16 19.65 -31.20
C HIS A 22 -9.19 19.03 -32.21
N PRO A 23 -8.85 19.73 -33.31
CA PRO A 23 -7.95 19.21 -34.33
C PRO A 23 -6.49 19.09 -33.86
N SER A 24 -6.13 19.80 -32.78
CA SER A 24 -4.80 19.76 -32.18
C SER A 24 -4.81 20.24 -30.73
N LEU A 25 -3.75 19.91 -29.98
CA LEU A 25 -3.53 20.45 -28.64
C LEU A 25 -3.42 21.99 -28.64
N ALA A 26 -2.85 22.59 -29.69
CA ALA A 26 -2.75 24.04 -29.83
C ALA A 26 -4.14 24.69 -29.96
N SER A 27 -5.06 24.06 -30.71
CA SER A 27 -6.45 24.53 -30.81
C SER A 27 -7.21 24.40 -29.49
N LEU A 28 -7.00 23.31 -28.75
CA LEU A 28 -7.57 23.14 -27.40
C LEU A 28 -7.08 24.24 -26.45
N LYS A 29 -5.75 24.49 -26.44
CA LYS A 29 -5.12 25.52 -25.62
C LYS A 29 -5.69 26.90 -25.94
N GLN A 30 -5.75 27.28 -27.22
CA GLN A 30 -6.32 28.57 -27.63
C GLN A 30 -7.76 28.71 -27.13
N SER A 31 -8.59 27.67 -27.31
CA SER A 31 -9.98 27.72 -26.85
C SER A 31 -10.12 27.81 -25.32
N ALA A 32 -9.16 27.26 -24.56
CA ALA A 32 -9.09 27.43 -23.11
C ALA A 32 -8.75 28.88 -22.73
N GLU A 33 -7.78 29.49 -23.42
CA GLU A 33 -7.37 30.88 -23.24
C GLU A 33 -8.49 31.87 -23.64
N ASP A 34 -9.30 31.50 -24.63
CA ASP A 34 -10.49 32.25 -25.06
C ASP A 34 -11.68 32.13 -24.07
N GLY A 35 -11.53 31.34 -23.00
CA GLY A 35 -12.49 31.26 -21.89
C GLY A 35 -13.50 30.12 -21.96
N CYS A 36 -13.32 29.12 -22.82
CA CYS A 36 -14.14 27.91 -22.78
C CYS A 36 -13.79 27.07 -21.54
N ASP A 37 -14.74 26.92 -20.62
CA ASP A 37 -14.57 26.24 -19.33
C ASP A 37 -14.10 24.78 -19.46
N PHE A 38 -14.71 24.01 -20.35
CA PHE A 38 -14.35 22.61 -20.55
C PHE A 38 -13.02 22.43 -21.28
N CYS A 39 -12.69 23.33 -22.22
CA CYS A 39 -11.36 23.34 -22.83
C CYS A 39 -10.29 23.68 -21.79
N HIS A 40 -10.57 24.60 -20.87
CA HIS A 40 -9.69 24.93 -19.74
C HIS A 40 -9.47 23.71 -18.83
N LEU A 41 -10.54 23.03 -18.41
CA LEU A 41 -10.44 21.79 -17.63
C LEU A 41 -9.56 20.74 -18.32
N CYS A 42 -9.77 20.50 -19.63
CA CYS A 42 -9.00 19.53 -20.39
C CYS A 42 -7.54 19.96 -20.57
N TRP A 43 -7.28 21.22 -20.88
CA TRP A 43 -5.95 21.78 -21.03
C TRP A 43 -5.14 21.65 -19.74
N THR A 44 -5.71 22.06 -18.60
CA THR A 44 -5.07 21.89 -17.29
C THR A 44 -4.83 20.42 -16.97
N GLY A 45 -5.75 19.53 -17.36
CA GLY A 45 -5.55 18.08 -17.25
C GLY A 45 -4.30 17.58 -18.00
N PHE A 46 -4.11 17.99 -19.25
CA PHE A 46 -2.93 17.61 -20.03
C PHE A 46 -1.63 18.17 -19.42
N GLN A 47 -1.66 19.38 -18.86
CA GLN A 47 -0.52 19.96 -18.15
C GLN A 47 -0.10 19.18 -16.90
N LEU A 48 -1.01 18.42 -16.30
CA LEU A 48 -0.73 17.57 -15.14
C LEU A 48 -0.28 16.15 -15.53
N GLU A 49 -0.83 15.61 -16.61
CA GLU A 49 -0.57 14.23 -17.04
C GLU A 49 0.72 14.10 -17.87
N TRP A 50 1.06 15.11 -18.67
CA TRP A 50 2.19 15.06 -19.61
C TRP A 50 3.41 15.79 -19.09
N ALA A 51 4.60 15.33 -19.51
CA ALA A 51 5.84 16.08 -19.30
C ALA A 51 5.85 17.36 -20.14
N SER A 52 6.54 18.39 -19.64
CA SER A 52 6.65 19.67 -20.36
C SER A 52 7.23 19.51 -21.76
N SER A 53 8.19 18.60 -21.96
CA SER A 53 8.77 18.28 -23.27
C SER A 53 7.75 17.69 -24.25
N GLU A 54 6.85 16.81 -23.78
CA GLU A 54 5.80 16.23 -24.61
C GLU A 54 4.81 17.31 -25.07
N ILE A 55 4.40 18.19 -24.16
CA ILE A 55 3.50 19.32 -24.45
C ILE A 55 4.15 20.25 -25.49
N GLU A 56 5.41 20.63 -25.29
CA GLU A 56 6.13 21.53 -26.21
C GLU A 56 6.26 20.95 -27.63
N SER A 57 6.61 19.66 -27.75
CA SER A 57 6.68 18.98 -29.05
C SER A 57 5.32 18.97 -29.75
N VAL A 58 4.26 18.55 -29.05
CA VAL A 58 2.92 18.50 -29.66
C VAL A 58 2.42 19.89 -30.05
N LEU A 59 2.71 20.93 -29.26
CA LEU A 59 2.33 22.32 -29.59
C LEU A 59 3.05 22.85 -30.84
N LYS A 60 4.26 22.36 -31.15
CA LYS A 60 4.99 22.67 -32.38
C LYS A 60 4.54 21.84 -33.58
N GLY A 61 3.62 20.89 -33.39
CA GLY A 61 3.22 19.91 -34.40
C GLY A 61 4.25 18.80 -34.61
N GLU A 62 5.17 18.62 -33.67
CA GLU A 62 6.21 17.59 -33.71
C GLU A 62 5.75 16.33 -32.96
N VAL A 63 6.35 15.18 -33.31
CA VAL A 63 6.10 13.91 -32.62
C VAL A 63 6.94 13.87 -31.33
N PRO A 64 6.34 13.67 -30.15
CA PRO A 64 7.10 13.56 -28.91
C PRO A 64 8.03 12.35 -28.89
N GLU A 65 9.13 12.46 -28.14
CA GLU A 65 10.11 11.38 -28.00
C GLU A 65 9.46 10.10 -27.44
N GLY A 66 9.78 8.95 -28.03
CA GLY A 66 9.22 7.65 -27.62
C GLY A 66 7.82 7.35 -28.17
N VAL A 67 7.20 8.27 -28.91
CA VAL A 67 5.89 8.04 -29.55
C VAL A 67 6.05 7.39 -30.92
N THR A 68 5.47 6.21 -31.12
CA THR A 68 5.70 5.38 -32.33
C THR A 68 4.66 5.56 -33.44
N LYS A 69 3.47 6.07 -33.11
CA LYS A 69 2.40 6.43 -34.04
C LYS A 69 1.75 7.68 -33.47
N PHE A 70 1.62 8.76 -34.22
CA PHE A 70 1.13 10.04 -33.70
C PHE A 70 -0.01 10.59 -34.55
N GLU A 71 -1.04 11.08 -33.87
CA GLU A 71 -2.17 11.80 -34.46
C GLU A 71 -2.44 13.01 -33.56
N PRO A 72 -2.40 14.24 -34.10
CA PRO A 72 -2.43 15.45 -33.28
C PRO A 72 -3.82 15.76 -32.71
N GLY A 73 -4.87 15.19 -33.31
CA GLY A 73 -6.26 15.41 -32.92
C GLY A 73 -6.53 15.04 -31.46
N ILE A 74 -7.36 15.83 -30.79
CA ILE A 74 -7.84 15.57 -29.45
C ILE A 74 -9.22 14.94 -29.54
N TRP A 75 -9.38 13.80 -28.90
CA TRP A 75 -10.57 12.96 -28.96
C TRP A 75 -11.20 12.81 -27.58
N ILE A 76 -12.52 12.77 -27.54
CA ILE A 76 -13.32 12.50 -26.35
C ILE A 76 -14.00 11.14 -26.49
N TYR A 77 -13.96 10.38 -25.40
CA TYR A 77 -14.76 9.19 -25.22
C TYR A 77 -15.54 9.28 -23.91
N VAL A 78 -16.84 9.06 -23.97
CA VAL A 78 -17.71 9.00 -22.79
C VAL A 78 -17.99 7.54 -22.46
N HIS A 79 -17.47 7.09 -21.32
CA HIS A 79 -17.69 5.76 -20.79
C HIS A 79 -18.83 5.79 -19.78
N PHE A 80 -20.02 5.39 -20.21
CA PHE A 80 -21.06 4.94 -19.29
C PHE A 80 -20.86 3.45 -19.04
N THR A 81 -20.84 3.03 -17.77
CA THR A 81 -20.89 1.59 -17.51
C THR A 81 -22.27 1.07 -17.85
N ASP A 82 -22.33 -0.01 -18.64
CA ASP A 82 -23.56 -0.78 -18.84
C ASP A 82 -24.18 -1.14 -17.49
N TYR A 83 -25.51 -1.25 -17.44
CA TYR A 83 -26.34 -1.58 -16.27
C TYR A 83 -25.92 -2.91 -15.63
N SER A 84 -24.81 -2.90 -14.91
CA SER A 84 -24.36 -3.92 -13.98
C SER A 84 -24.85 -3.53 -12.58
N PRO A 85 -25.16 -4.49 -11.69
CA PRO A 85 -25.37 -4.22 -10.27
C PRO A 85 -24.16 -3.54 -9.58
N THR A 86 -23.03 -3.37 -10.28
CA THR A 86 -21.78 -2.74 -9.84
C THR A 86 -21.45 -1.41 -10.54
N LEU A 87 -22.48 -0.63 -10.94
CA LEU A 87 -22.36 0.72 -11.55
C LEU A 87 -21.15 1.51 -11.03
N THR A 88 -20.17 1.75 -11.90
CA THR A 88 -19.04 2.66 -11.61
C THR A 88 -19.38 4.04 -12.14
N GLN A 89 -18.83 5.08 -11.49
CA GLN A 89 -19.01 6.46 -11.94
C GLN A 89 -18.72 6.60 -13.45
N PRO A 90 -19.59 7.24 -14.25
CA PRO A 90 -19.29 7.51 -15.65
C PRO A 90 -18.04 8.36 -15.78
N ARG A 91 -17.24 8.07 -16.82
CA ARG A 91 -15.96 8.72 -17.06
C ARG A 91 -15.92 9.34 -18.44
N ILE A 92 -15.20 10.43 -18.58
CA ILE A 92 -14.85 11.01 -19.87
C ILE A 92 -13.35 10.91 -20.03
N ILE A 93 -12.91 10.15 -21.03
CA ILE A 93 -11.51 10.03 -21.41
C ILE A 93 -11.26 11.08 -22.50
N VAL A 94 -10.22 11.89 -22.31
CA VAL A 94 -9.75 12.81 -23.37
C VAL A 94 -8.31 12.48 -23.70
N SER A 95 -8.04 12.19 -24.97
CA SER A 95 -6.75 11.71 -25.46
C SER A 95 -6.28 12.52 -26.66
N CYS A 96 -4.96 12.64 -26.83
CA CYS A 96 -4.39 12.99 -28.12
C CYS A 96 -4.26 11.70 -28.94
N GLY A 97 -4.78 11.69 -30.15
CA GLY A 97 -5.01 10.48 -30.94
C GLY A 97 -6.20 9.66 -30.45
N ARG A 98 -6.55 8.65 -31.25
CA ARG A 98 -7.66 7.73 -31.01
C ARG A 98 -7.27 6.66 -29.99
N TYR A 99 -8.19 6.38 -29.08
CA TYR A 99 -8.04 5.40 -28.01
C TYR A 99 -9.19 4.41 -28.07
N ASN A 100 -8.91 3.10 -28.09
CA ASN A 100 -9.94 2.07 -28.06
C ASN A 100 -10.20 1.61 -26.61
N PRO A 101 -11.29 2.03 -25.98
CA PRO A 101 -11.54 1.75 -24.57
C PRO A 101 -12.02 0.31 -24.34
N ILE A 102 -12.68 -0.32 -25.31
CA ILE A 102 -13.20 -1.69 -25.22
C ILE A 102 -12.05 -2.69 -25.10
N THR A 103 -11.04 -2.53 -25.94
CA THR A 103 -9.82 -3.36 -25.91
C THR A 103 -8.77 -2.79 -24.95
N SER A 104 -8.96 -1.57 -24.44
CA SER A 104 -7.95 -0.77 -23.75
C SER A 104 -6.65 -0.58 -24.58
N VAL A 105 -6.74 -0.69 -25.91
CA VAL A 105 -5.62 -0.55 -26.83
C VAL A 105 -5.60 0.88 -27.41
N LYS A 106 -4.44 1.53 -27.38
CA LYS A 106 -4.26 2.81 -28.08
C LYS A 106 -4.28 2.57 -29.60
N GLU A 107 -5.06 3.34 -30.36
CA GLU A 107 -5.10 3.21 -31.83
C GLU A 107 -4.07 4.13 -32.51
N SER A 108 -3.80 5.29 -31.90
CA SER A 108 -2.72 6.23 -32.25
C SER A 108 -2.12 6.88 -30.99
N SER A 109 -1.07 7.68 -31.15
CA SER A 109 -0.35 8.39 -30.08
C SER A 109 0.20 7.47 -28.98
N HIS A 110 0.81 6.36 -29.41
CA HIS A 110 1.37 5.32 -28.54
C HIS A 110 2.52 5.86 -27.70
N GLY A 111 2.28 6.10 -26.41
CA GLY A 111 3.28 6.63 -25.48
C GLY A 111 2.72 7.76 -24.62
N LEU A 112 1.80 8.55 -25.18
CA LEU A 112 1.22 9.71 -24.49
C LEU A 112 0.11 9.32 -23.52
N GLY A 113 0.07 9.97 -22.35
CA GLY A 113 -1.02 9.81 -21.37
C GLY A 113 -2.36 10.34 -21.88
N TYR A 114 -3.44 10.04 -21.18
CA TYR A 114 -4.78 10.59 -21.42
C TYR A 114 -5.35 11.09 -20.10
N ILE A 115 -6.24 12.06 -20.17
CA ILE A 115 -6.91 12.58 -18.97
C ILE A 115 -8.20 11.79 -18.71
N ASN A 116 -8.51 11.58 -17.43
CA ASN A 116 -9.76 10.98 -16.98
C ASN A 116 -10.57 12.03 -16.22
N LEU A 117 -11.78 12.31 -16.69
CA LEU A 117 -12.74 13.17 -16.03
C LEU A 117 -13.91 12.34 -15.52
N ALA A 118 -14.51 12.83 -14.45
CA ALA A 118 -15.62 12.22 -13.76
C ALA A 118 -16.91 13.02 -14.00
N VAL A 119 -18.04 12.32 -14.07
CA VAL A 119 -19.36 12.91 -14.25
C VAL A 119 -20.16 12.79 -12.94
N TYR A 120 -20.78 13.88 -12.52
CA TYR A 120 -21.51 14.00 -11.25
C TYR A 120 -22.91 14.54 -11.48
N GLY A 121 -23.93 13.81 -11.04
CA GLY A 121 -25.30 14.32 -10.97
C GLY A 121 -25.63 14.77 -9.55
N LYS A 122 -26.42 15.83 -9.41
CA LYS A 122 -26.88 16.31 -8.09
C LYS A 122 -27.68 15.21 -7.40
N GLU A 123 -27.36 14.92 -6.13
CA GLU A 123 -28.10 13.92 -5.34
C GLU A 123 -29.60 14.26 -5.25
N GLY A 124 -30.45 13.24 -5.36
CA GLY A 124 -31.91 13.40 -5.38
C GLY A 124 -32.50 13.86 -6.72
N SER A 125 -31.68 14.24 -7.71
CA SER A 125 -32.15 14.50 -9.08
C SER A 125 -32.19 13.23 -9.93
N ALA A 126 -32.95 13.25 -11.03
CA ALA A 126 -32.92 12.19 -12.03
C ALA A 126 -31.49 11.97 -12.56
N ALA A 127 -30.71 13.04 -12.79
CA ALA A 127 -29.32 12.92 -13.24
C ALA A 127 -28.44 12.21 -12.21
N GLY A 128 -28.61 12.52 -10.92
CA GLY A 128 -27.88 11.90 -9.81
C GLY A 128 -28.15 10.41 -9.63
N SER A 129 -29.34 9.91 -9.96
CA SER A 129 -29.62 8.46 -9.90
C SER A 129 -28.88 7.67 -10.98
N ARG A 130 -28.59 8.30 -12.12
CA ARG A 130 -27.91 7.69 -13.28
C ARG A 130 -26.40 7.92 -13.29
N THR A 131 -25.94 8.99 -12.66
CA THR A 131 -24.52 9.35 -12.52
C THR A 131 -24.14 9.39 -11.04
N PRO A 132 -24.10 8.22 -10.39
CA PRO A 132 -24.09 8.13 -8.95
C PRO A 132 -22.70 8.53 -8.42
N GLY A 133 -22.63 9.65 -7.70
CA GLY A 133 -21.40 10.18 -7.11
C GLY A 133 -21.52 11.67 -6.79
N ARG A 134 -20.72 12.20 -5.87
CA ARG A 134 -20.74 13.64 -5.52
C ARG A 134 -19.39 14.32 -5.75
N ILE A 135 -19.42 15.63 -5.93
CA ILE A 135 -18.21 16.45 -5.86
C ILE A 135 -17.76 16.52 -4.41
N CYS A 136 -16.46 16.32 -4.16
CA CYS A 136 -15.88 16.46 -2.83
C CYS A 136 -14.81 17.55 -2.84
N THR A 137 -15.23 18.76 -2.50
CA THR A 137 -14.36 19.93 -2.34
C THR A 137 -14.74 20.67 -1.06
N ALA A 138 -13.92 21.64 -0.66
CA ALA A 138 -14.26 22.55 0.43
C ALA A 138 -15.59 23.31 0.20
N GLU A 139 -15.97 23.49 -1.06
CA GLU A 139 -17.06 24.36 -1.50
C GLU A 139 -18.37 23.60 -1.75
N TYR A 140 -18.32 22.28 -1.95
CA TYR A 140 -19.48 21.48 -2.32
C TYR A 140 -19.90 20.52 -1.21
N GLU A 141 -21.05 20.83 -0.59
CA GLU A 141 -21.70 20.03 0.45
C GLU A 141 -20.74 19.52 1.55
N PRO A 142 -19.96 20.41 2.20
CA PRO A 142 -18.88 20.02 3.11
C PRO A 142 -19.36 19.22 4.34
N ASN A 143 -20.65 19.32 4.70
CA ASN A 143 -21.25 18.64 5.85
C ASN A 143 -21.91 17.29 5.50
N SER A 144 -21.88 16.86 4.24
CA SER A 144 -22.53 15.62 3.78
C SER A 144 -21.86 14.33 4.32
N TYR A 145 -20.66 14.43 4.90
CA TYR A 145 -19.92 13.28 5.44
C TYR A 145 -20.73 12.46 6.45
N LEU A 146 -21.55 13.11 7.29
CA LEU A 146 -22.41 12.41 8.26
C LEU A 146 -23.46 11.56 7.57
N THR A 147 -24.14 12.12 6.58
CA THR A 147 -25.18 11.42 5.80
C THR A 147 -24.57 10.21 5.10
N LEU A 148 -23.37 10.37 4.53
CA LEU A 148 -22.65 9.30 3.85
C LEU A 148 -22.20 8.19 4.80
N ILE A 149 -21.56 8.54 5.92
CA ILE A 149 -21.13 7.57 6.93
C ILE A 149 -22.33 6.78 7.45
N ARG A 150 -23.44 7.45 7.76
CA ARG A 150 -24.69 6.78 8.17
C ARG A 150 -25.22 5.85 7.07
N GLY A 151 -25.21 6.30 5.81
CA GLY A 151 -25.62 5.51 4.66
C GLY A 151 -24.78 4.24 4.48
N PHE A 152 -23.44 4.37 4.52
CA PHE A 152 -22.51 3.24 4.43
C PHE A 152 -22.68 2.26 5.57
N LEU A 153 -22.78 2.75 6.81
CA LEU A 153 -23.02 1.91 7.99
C LEU A 153 -24.35 1.16 7.91
N ASN A 154 -25.43 1.85 7.51
CA ASN A 154 -26.76 1.25 7.39
C ASN A 154 -26.77 0.14 6.34
N ARG A 155 -26.21 0.40 5.14
CA ARG A 155 -26.05 -0.59 4.07
C ARG A 155 -25.25 -1.80 4.55
N CYS A 156 -24.08 -1.57 5.13
CA CYS A 156 -23.22 -2.65 5.65
C CYS A 156 -23.94 -3.49 6.71
N THR A 157 -24.63 -2.84 7.66
CA THR A 157 -25.27 -3.54 8.79
C THR A 157 -26.48 -4.36 8.35
N LYS A 158 -27.23 -3.90 7.34
CA LYS A 158 -28.41 -4.61 6.84
C LYS A 158 -28.09 -5.70 5.81
N SER A 159 -27.07 -5.49 4.99
CA SER A 159 -26.83 -6.34 3.82
C SER A 159 -25.64 -7.29 3.96
N HIS A 160 -24.69 -7.03 4.86
CA HIS A 160 -23.45 -7.81 4.92
C HIS A 160 -23.39 -8.72 6.15
N GLN A 161 -23.74 -10.00 5.97
CA GLN A 161 -23.70 -11.00 7.04
C GLN A 161 -22.31 -11.11 7.70
N ALA A 162 -21.23 -11.13 6.91
CA ALA A 162 -19.86 -11.20 7.40
C ALA A 162 -19.44 -9.98 8.26
N CYS A 163 -20.21 -8.89 8.22
CA CYS A 163 -20.01 -7.69 9.05
C CYS A 163 -20.85 -7.69 10.35
N GLY A 164 -21.81 -8.61 10.49
CA GLY A 164 -22.77 -8.67 11.59
C GLY A 164 -22.72 -9.92 12.47
N ALA A 165 -21.68 -10.76 12.32
CA ALA A 165 -21.62 -12.11 12.90
C ALA A 165 -21.59 -12.20 14.44
N GLU A 166 -21.18 -11.14 15.15
CA GLU A 166 -21.22 -11.10 16.62
C GLU A 166 -22.01 -9.85 17.07
N LYS A 167 -23.08 -10.06 17.84
CA LYS A 167 -24.01 -8.98 18.24
C LYS A 167 -23.47 -8.12 19.39
N THR A 168 -22.54 -8.66 20.18
CA THR A 168 -21.95 -7.99 21.35
C THR A 168 -20.47 -8.32 21.39
N TYR A 169 -19.63 -7.30 21.35
CA TYR A 169 -18.18 -7.44 21.44
C TYR A 169 -17.70 -6.86 22.77
N ASP A 170 -16.61 -7.42 23.30
CA ASP A 170 -15.99 -6.88 24.50
C ASP A 170 -15.40 -5.50 24.19
N MET A 171 -15.50 -4.59 25.16
CA MET A 171 -14.89 -3.27 25.05
C MET A 171 -13.37 -3.32 25.34
N PRO A 172 -12.59 -2.36 24.81
CA PRO A 172 -11.21 -2.14 25.25
C PRO A 172 -11.15 -1.89 26.76
N THR A 173 -10.01 -2.18 27.40
CA THR A 173 -9.78 -2.02 28.86
C THR A 173 -10.13 -0.63 29.38
N ARG A 174 -9.97 0.38 28.53
CA ARG A 174 -10.32 1.78 28.78
C ARG A 174 -10.91 2.40 27.52
N VAL A 175 -11.91 3.26 27.70
CA VAL A 175 -12.53 4.06 26.64
C VAL A 175 -12.83 5.46 27.16
N ILE A 176 -13.11 6.40 26.25
CA ILE A 176 -13.68 7.70 26.59
C ILE A 176 -15.19 7.63 26.40
N ASP A 177 -15.94 7.87 27.49
CA ASP A 177 -17.37 8.22 27.41
C ASP A 177 -17.45 9.67 26.92
N VAL A 178 -18.04 9.89 25.75
CA VAL A 178 -18.13 11.24 25.17
C VAL A 178 -19.23 12.09 25.80
N GLY A 179 -19.99 11.53 26.75
CA GLY A 179 -21.08 12.21 27.43
C GLY A 179 -22.27 12.49 26.50
N ASN A 180 -23.39 12.90 27.10
CA ASN A 180 -24.55 13.33 26.32
C ASN A 180 -24.42 14.80 25.90
N ALA A 181 -24.32 15.04 24.59
CA ALA A 181 -24.25 16.37 24.00
C ALA A 181 -25.44 17.27 24.40
N ALA A 182 -26.64 16.70 24.54
CA ALA A 182 -27.84 17.46 24.92
C ALA A 182 -27.78 17.95 26.38
N GLN A 183 -27.04 17.23 27.24
CA GLN A 183 -26.88 17.55 28.66
C GLN A 183 -25.57 18.29 28.97
N LYS A 184 -24.77 18.59 27.94
CA LYS A 184 -23.43 19.21 28.05
C LYS A 184 -22.51 18.47 29.04
N GLU A 185 -22.65 17.14 29.11
CA GLU A 185 -21.78 16.33 29.96
C GLU A 185 -20.37 16.31 29.38
N PRO A 186 -19.33 16.59 30.21
CA PRO A 186 -17.96 16.53 29.74
C PRO A 186 -17.56 15.08 29.42
N PRO A 187 -16.66 14.87 28.44
CA PRO A 187 -16.11 13.55 28.19
C PRO A 187 -15.27 13.08 29.39
N ARG A 188 -15.15 11.77 29.60
CA ARG A 188 -14.32 11.21 30.67
C ARG A 188 -13.78 9.83 30.32
N LEU A 189 -12.65 9.48 30.92
CA LEU A 189 -12.10 8.13 30.86
C LEU A 189 -12.95 7.17 31.69
N VAL A 190 -13.21 6.00 31.13
CA VAL A 190 -13.91 4.90 31.79
C VAL A 190 -13.01 3.66 31.71
N VAL A 191 -12.72 3.06 32.87
CA VAL A 191 -12.14 1.73 32.95
C VAL A 191 -13.27 0.74 32.77
N THR A 192 -13.13 -0.17 31.80
CA THR A 192 -14.16 -1.14 31.48
C THR A 192 -13.93 -2.43 32.24
N ASP A 193 -14.98 -3.24 32.33
CA ASP A 193 -14.90 -4.63 32.76
C ASP A 193 -15.52 -5.55 31.69
N GLN A 194 -15.47 -6.85 31.92
CA GLN A 194 -15.96 -7.87 30.98
C GLN A 194 -17.48 -7.85 30.75
N SER A 195 -18.24 -7.12 31.58
CA SER A 195 -19.69 -6.98 31.43
C SER A 195 -20.08 -5.90 30.42
N MET A 196 -19.19 -4.93 30.16
CA MET A 196 -19.45 -3.82 29.24
C MET A 196 -19.28 -4.25 27.78
N LYS A 197 -20.39 -4.22 27.03
CA LYS A 197 -20.44 -4.64 25.61
C LYS A 197 -21.14 -3.61 24.72
N GLU A 198 -20.69 -2.37 24.83
CA GLU A 198 -21.29 -1.22 24.13
C GLU A 198 -20.60 -0.92 22.79
N LYS A 199 -21.31 -0.18 21.93
CA LYS A 199 -20.75 0.31 20.67
C LYS A 199 -19.73 1.43 20.95
N TYR A 200 -18.58 1.35 20.28
CA TYR A 200 -17.59 2.42 20.29
C TYR A 200 -16.99 2.70 18.90
N LEU A 201 -16.40 3.90 18.75
CA LEU A 201 -15.53 4.25 17.62
C LEU A 201 -14.06 4.09 18.00
N ALA A 202 -13.20 3.72 17.06
CA ALA A 202 -11.75 3.80 17.23
C ALA A 202 -11.16 4.87 16.31
N LEU A 203 -10.13 5.59 16.72
CA LEU A 203 -9.43 6.57 15.89
C LEU A 203 -8.04 6.06 15.46
N SER A 204 -7.77 6.13 14.17
CA SER A 204 -6.48 5.89 13.52
C SER A 204 -5.99 7.20 12.90
N TYR A 205 -4.87 7.75 13.38
CA TYR A 205 -4.43 9.10 13.00
C TYR A 205 -2.92 9.32 13.17
N CYS A 206 -2.41 10.38 12.55
CA CYS A 206 -1.05 10.85 12.78
C CYS A 206 -1.02 11.84 13.95
N TRP A 207 -0.19 11.56 14.97
CA TRP A 207 0.00 12.48 16.09
C TRP A 207 0.60 13.82 15.63
N GLY A 208 1.50 13.77 14.65
CA GLY A 208 2.26 14.93 14.17
C GLY A 208 3.54 15.18 14.98
N PRO A 209 4.26 16.27 14.71
CA PRO A 209 5.53 16.59 15.37
C PRO A 209 5.37 17.18 16.78
N GLY A 210 4.15 17.53 17.21
CA GLY A 210 3.91 18.11 18.54
C GLY A 210 4.14 17.10 19.67
N THR A 211 4.88 17.51 20.70
CA THR A 211 5.21 16.68 21.88
C THR A 211 4.32 16.96 23.10
N ASP A 212 3.47 17.98 23.01
CA ASP A 212 2.62 18.52 24.07
C ASP A 212 1.15 18.06 23.97
N THR A 213 0.88 17.05 23.14
CA THR A 213 -0.47 16.48 23.01
C THR A 213 -0.95 15.97 24.38
N PHE A 214 -2.17 16.34 24.77
CA PHE A 214 -2.78 15.83 26.01
C PHE A 214 -2.99 14.32 25.91
N THR A 215 -2.43 13.58 26.87
CA THR A 215 -2.46 12.11 26.89
C THR A 215 -2.84 11.55 28.25
N LEU A 216 -3.30 10.30 28.26
CA LEU A 216 -3.42 9.50 29.46
C LEU A 216 -2.02 9.12 29.96
N ASN A 217 -1.72 9.47 31.19
CA ASN A 217 -0.52 9.03 31.91
C ASN A 217 -0.82 9.02 33.42
N HIS A 218 0.13 8.55 34.23
CA HIS A 218 -0.04 8.48 35.68
C HIS A 218 -0.42 9.80 36.36
N LYS A 219 -0.05 10.96 35.77
CA LYS A 219 -0.38 12.28 36.31
C LYS A 219 -1.79 12.75 35.91
N THR A 220 -2.26 12.37 34.72
CA THR A 220 -3.56 12.83 34.17
C THR A 220 -4.71 11.87 34.47
N MET A 221 -4.44 10.60 34.80
CA MET A 221 -5.45 9.56 34.96
C MET A 221 -6.57 9.91 35.93
N LYS A 222 -6.23 10.40 37.13
CA LYS A 222 -7.22 10.74 38.16
C LYS A 222 -8.21 11.81 37.69
N ASP A 223 -7.69 12.84 37.03
CA ASP A 223 -8.52 13.93 36.49
C ASP A 223 -9.37 13.42 35.34
N MET A 224 -8.79 12.66 34.40
CA MET A 224 -9.50 12.11 33.24
C MET A 224 -10.66 11.17 33.64
N LEU A 225 -10.54 10.43 34.75
CA LEU A 225 -11.63 9.59 35.27
C LEU A 225 -12.84 10.40 35.73
N LYS A 226 -12.63 11.66 36.13
CA LYS A 226 -13.68 12.58 36.54
C LYS A 226 -14.28 13.29 35.33
N ASP A 227 -13.45 14.05 34.63
CA ASP A 227 -13.80 14.83 33.43
C ASP A 227 -12.56 15.14 32.58
N ILE A 228 -12.79 15.40 31.31
CA ILE A 228 -11.78 15.84 30.33
C ILE A 228 -12.25 17.17 29.78
N ASP A 229 -11.45 18.21 30.00
CA ASP A 229 -11.65 19.50 29.35
C ASP A 229 -11.28 19.39 27.87
N GLU A 230 -12.29 19.47 27.00
CA GLU A 230 -12.14 19.41 25.54
C GLU A 230 -11.23 20.53 24.98
N SER A 231 -11.03 21.62 25.71
CA SER A 231 -10.11 22.69 25.29
C SER A 231 -8.66 22.21 25.19
N ARG A 232 -8.28 21.22 26.01
CA ARG A 232 -6.94 20.62 26.08
C ARG A 232 -6.70 19.58 24.98
N LEU A 233 -7.77 19.12 24.34
CA LEU A 233 -7.71 18.10 23.30
C LEU A 233 -7.28 18.70 21.97
N VAL A 234 -6.48 17.96 21.21
CA VAL A 234 -6.14 18.33 19.83
C VAL A 234 -7.36 18.19 18.92
N ALA A 235 -7.34 18.85 17.75
CA ALA A 235 -8.51 18.92 16.87
C ALA A 235 -9.02 17.53 16.44
N ALA A 236 -8.14 16.57 16.13
CA ALA A 236 -8.54 15.21 15.77
C ALA A 236 -9.29 14.49 16.90
N HIS A 237 -8.92 14.72 18.16
CA HIS A 237 -9.65 14.15 19.31
C HIS A 237 -11.04 14.77 19.42
N ARG A 238 -11.13 16.11 19.35
CA ARG A 238 -12.42 16.84 19.38
C ARG A 238 -13.34 16.45 18.22
N ASP A 239 -12.79 16.35 17.00
CA ASP A 239 -13.51 15.92 15.81
C ASP A 239 -14.10 14.52 16.00
N THR A 240 -13.33 13.60 16.59
CA THR A 240 -13.79 12.23 16.88
C THR A 240 -14.90 12.20 17.92
N ILE A 241 -14.76 12.97 18.99
CA ILE A 241 -15.80 13.13 20.03
C ILE A 241 -17.09 13.69 19.41
N ALA A 242 -16.99 14.76 18.62
CA ALA A 242 -18.13 15.37 17.96
C ALA A 242 -18.81 14.42 16.97
N LEU A 243 -18.03 13.69 16.17
CA LEU A 243 -18.53 12.69 15.24
C LEU A 243 -19.23 11.53 15.97
N ALA A 244 -18.66 11.04 17.08
CA ALA A 244 -19.27 9.99 17.90
C ALA A 244 -20.64 10.40 18.42
N ARG A 245 -20.74 11.61 19.00
CA ARG A 245 -22.00 12.21 19.46
C ARG A 245 -23.02 12.30 18.33
N GLN A 246 -22.62 12.78 17.15
CA GLN A 246 -23.50 12.91 15.99
C GLN A 246 -23.93 11.55 15.40
N LEU A 247 -23.12 10.52 15.51
CA LEU A 247 -23.47 9.15 15.11
C LEU A 247 -24.30 8.40 16.18
N GLY A 248 -24.50 8.99 17.36
CA GLY A 248 -25.20 8.35 18.47
C GLY A 248 -24.39 7.21 19.11
N ILE A 249 -23.05 7.31 19.08
CA ILE A 249 -22.14 6.35 19.69
C ILE A 249 -21.48 7.01 20.90
N ARG A 250 -21.72 6.44 22.08
CA ARG A 250 -21.33 7.03 23.37
C ARG A 250 -19.85 6.86 23.72
N TYR A 251 -19.19 5.85 23.17
CA TYR A 251 -17.82 5.52 23.54
C TYR A 251 -16.86 5.68 22.37
N ILE A 252 -15.66 6.16 22.65
CA ILE A 252 -14.56 6.18 21.69
C ILE A 252 -13.30 5.60 22.30
N TRP A 253 -12.42 5.10 21.44
CA TRP A 253 -11.09 4.64 21.78
C TRP A 253 -10.07 5.42 20.95
N ILE A 254 -9.13 6.04 21.66
CA ILE A 254 -8.00 6.78 21.09
C ILE A 254 -6.76 6.36 21.87
N ASP A 255 -5.74 5.84 21.19
CA ASP A 255 -4.50 5.33 21.80
C ASP A 255 -3.90 6.31 22.82
N ALA A 256 -3.77 7.58 22.45
CA ALA A 256 -3.24 8.66 23.29
C ALA A 256 -4.03 8.89 24.59
N LEU A 257 -5.32 8.55 24.60
CA LEU A 257 -6.23 8.79 25.73
C LEU A 257 -6.64 7.51 26.47
N CYS A 258 -6.35 6.34 25.92
CA CYS A 258 -6.79 5.04 26.45
C CYS A 258 -5.63 4.10 26.81
N ILE A 259 -4.39 4.43 26.41
CA ILE A 259 -3.15 3.74 26.82
C ILE A 259 -2.36 4.70 27.71
N ILE A 260 -1.80 4.18 28.82
CA ILE A 260 -0.99 4.96 29.75
C ILE A 260 0.36 5.24 29.09
N GLN A 261 0.56 6.48 28.66
CA GLN A 261 1.78 6.90 27.98
C GLN A 261 2.96 6.96 28.95
N GLY A 262 4.11 6.48 28.48
CA GLY A 262 5.33 6.34 29.29
C GLY A 262 5.35 5.10 30.19
N ASP A 263 4.35 4.23 30.09
CA ASP A 263 4.27 2.97 30.84
C ASP A 263 4.46 1.77 29.89
N LYS A 264 5.61 1.11 30.00
CA LYS A 264 5.98 0.00 29.13
C LYS A 264 5.09 -1.23 29.33
N GLU A 265 4.72 -1.54 30.56
CA GLU A 265 3.91 -2.72 30.87
C GLU A 265 2.47 -2.55 30.37
N ASP A 266 1.91 -1.33 30.54
CA ASP A 266 0.61 -0.99 29.98
C ASP A 266 0.62 -1.05 28.45
N TRP A 267 1.64 -0.48 27.81
CA TRP A 267 1.79 -0.53 26.36
C TRP A 267 1.91 -1.98 25.83
N GLU A 268 2.71 -2.84 26.46
CA GLU A 268 2.86 -4.25 26.06
C GLU A 268 1.54 -5.02 26.19
N ARG A 269 0.73 -4.72 27.22
CA ARG A 269 -0.60 -5.31 27.39
C ARG A 269 -1.58 -4.80 26.34
N GLU A 270 -1.66 -3.49 26.13
CA GLU A 270 -2.64 -2.88 25.20
C GLU A 270 -2.29 -3.16 23.74
N SER A 271 -1.01 -3.16 23.35
CA SER A 271 -0.57 -3.47 21.98
C SER A 271 -0.97 -4.88 21.53
N LYS A 272 -0.99 -5.84 22.46
CA LYS A 272 -1.51 -7.21 22.20
C LYS A 272 -3.02 -7.27 22.00
N LEU A 273 -3.76 -6.23 22.41
CA LEU A 273 -5.21 -6.14 22.26
C LEU A 273 -5.66 -5.42 20.98
N MET A 274 -4.74 -4.88 20.17
CA MET A 274 -5.08 -4.09 18.97
C MET A 274 -6.03 -4.80 18.01
N ALA A 275 -5.89 -6.12 17.84
CA ALA A 275 -6.85 -6.92 17.07
C ALA A 275 -8.28 -6.84 17.58
N LYS A 276 -8.47 -6.90 18.90
CA LYS A 276 -9.78 -6.76 19.53
C LYS A 276 -10.25 -5.33 19.42
N VAL A 277 -9.42 -4.35 19.80
CA VAL A 277 -9.78 -2.93 19.78
C VAL A 277 -10.28 -2.48 18.40
N TYR A 278 -9.55 -2.74 17.33
CA TYR A 278 -10.00 -2.32 16.00
C TYR A 278 -11.02 -3.29 15.39
N GLY A 279 -10.87 -4.59 15.63
CA GLY A 279 -11.76 -5.61 15.09
C GLY A 279 -13.18 -5.58 15.68
N TYR A 280 -13.33 -5.10 16.91
CA TYR A 280 -14.61 -5.01 17.63
C TYR A 280 -15.25 -3.64 17.58
N ALA A 281 -14.51 -2.61 17.16
CA ALA A 281 -15.04 -1.28 16.94
C ALA A 281 -16.28 -1.33 16.04
N THR A 282 -17.25 -0.47 16.32
CA THR A 282 -18.42 -0.30 15.45
C THR A 282 -17.99 0.25 14.09
N LEU A 283 -17.08 1.24 14.15
CA LEU A 283 -16.43 1.88 13.03
C LEU A 283 -15.09 2.46 13.48
N THR A 284 -14.05 2.23 12.70
CA THR A 284 -12.75 2.90 12.85
C THR A 284 -12.75 4.14 11.96
N ILE A 285 -12.36 5.29 12.52
CA ILE A 285 -12.18 6.55 11.80
C ILE A 285 -10.69 6.66 11.47
N THR A 286 -10.35 6.80 10.20
CA THR A 286 -8.98 7.07 9.77
C THR A 286 -8.85 8.50 9.30
N ALA A 287 -8.06 9.31 10.01
CA ALA A 287 -7.81 10.72 9.74
C ALA A 287 -6.79 10.93 8.60
N GLY A 288 -7.07 10.34 7.44
CA GLY A 288 -6.13 10.22 6.33
C GLY A 288 -5.61 11.54 5.75
N ARG A 289 -6.41 12.61 5.73
CA ARG A 289 -6.02 13.90 5.16
C ARG A 289 -5.19 14.78 6.09
N SER A 290 -4.97 14.37 7.35
CA SER A 290 -4.21 15.15 8.31
C SER A 290 -2.96 14.42 8.80
N GLY A 291 -1.80 15.04 8.59
CA GLY A 291 -0.52 14.55 9.10
C GLY A 291 -0.22 14.94 10.55
N ASP A 292 -1.12 15.72 11.17
CA ASP A 292 -0.94 16.31 12.48
C ASP A 292 -2.27 16.36 13.23
N ALA A 293 -2.32 15.81 14.43
CA ALA A 293 -3.55 15.70 15.21
C ALA A 293 -4.15 17.05 15.63
N ARG A 294 -3.35 18.12 15.60
CA ARG A 294 -3.78 19.49 15.88
C ARG A 294 -4.66 20.06 14.77
N ASN A 295 -4.63 19.48 13.58
CA ASN A 295 -5.48 19.87 12.46
C ASN A 295 -6.75 19.00 12.41
N SER A 296 -7.87 19.61 12.05
CA SER A 296 -9.12 18.90 11.83
C SER A 296 -9.00 17.96 10.63
N PHE A 297 -9.47 16.72 10.77
CA PHE A 297 -9.59 15.79 9.65
C PHE A 297 -10.99 15.84 9.00
N ILE A 298 -11.97 16.45 9.67
CA ILE A 298 -13.30 16.69 9.13
C ILE A 298 -13.26 17.79 8.07
N ALA A 299 -12.54 18.88 8.36
CA ALA A 299 -12.40 20.01 7.45
C ALA A 299 -11.84 19.52 6.10
N ASN A 300 -12.63 19.65 5.04
CA ASN A 300 -12.17 19.41 3.69
C ASN A 300 -11.61 20.73 3.13
N THR A 301 -10.29 20.84 3.07
CA THR A 301 -9.61 22.01 2.48
C THR A 301 -9.13 21.72 1.06
N TYR A 302 -9.53 20.59 0.46
CA TYR A 302 -9.11 20.23 -0.88
C TYR A 302 -9.70 21.20 -1.91
N LYS A 303 -8.81 21.74 -2.74
CA LYS A 303 -9.13 22.56 -3.90
C LYS A 303 -8.83 21.74 -5.15
N GLN A 304 -9.81 21.64 -6.04
CA GLN A 304 -9.59 21.04 -7.35
C GLN A 304 -8.62 21.90 -8.16
N TYR A 305 -7.82 21.27 -9.00
CA TYR A 305 -6.89 21.97 -9.89
C TYR A 305 -7.59 22.72 -11.03
N ALA A 306 -8.85 22.37 -11.31
CA ALA A 306 -9.70 23.05 -12.28
C ALA A 306 -11.18 22.94 -11.83
N PRO A 307 -12.02 23.95 -12.11
CA PRO A 307 -13.44 23.92 -11.77
C PRO A 307 -14.20 22.87 -12.59
N CYS A 308 -15.34 22.40 -12.06
CA CYS A 308 -16.25 21.56 -12.84
C CYS A 308 -17.04 22.37 -13.88
N CYS A 309 -17.40 21.72 -14.98
CA CYS A 309 -18.20 22.28 -16.06
C CYS A 309 -19.58 21.62 -16.11
N GLU A 310 -20.64 22.37 -16.35
CA GLU A 310 -21.99 21.81 -16.42
C GLU A 310 -22.36 21.39 -17.86
N PHE A 311 -22.87 20.18 -18.06
CA PHE A 311 -23.33 19.68 -19.35
C PHE A 311 -24.70 19.00 -19.24
N PRO A 312 -25.54 19.07 -20.28
CA PRO A 312 -26.78 18.30 -20.34
C PRO A 312 -26.49 16.80 -20.44
N LEU A 313 -27.31 16.00 -19.76
CA LEU A 313 -27.34 14.54 -19.95
C LEU A 313 -28.19 14.22 -21.18
N GLY A 314 -27.60 13.55 -22.17
CA GLY A 314 -28.19 13.30 -23.49
C GLY A 314 -29.05 12.03 -23.59
N ASP A 315 -29.62 11.56 -22.48
CA ASP A 315 -30.39 10.31 -22.42
C ASP A 315 -31.91 10.48 -22.60
N GLY A 316 -32.32 11.64 -23.12
CA GLY A 316 -33.73 11.96 -23.43
C GLY A 316 -34.63 12.25 -22.22
N LEU A 317 -34.13 12.03 -21.01
CA LEU A 317 -34.87 12.25 -19.75
C LEU A 317 -34.54 13.60 -19.09
N GLY A 318 -33.59 14.34 -19.66
CA GLY A 318 -33.19 15.68 -19.23
C GLY A 318 -32.41 15.71 -17.91
N GLY A 319 -31.95 16.92 -17.58
CA GLY A 319 -31.11 17.22 -16.43
C GLY A 319 -29.66 17.51 -16.81
N ASN A 320 -28.96 18.20 -15.90
CA ASN A 320 -27.56 18.56 -16.07
C ASN A 320 -26.68 17.73 -15.12
N VAL A 321 -25.45 17.53 -15.56
CA VAL A 321 -24.37 16.90 -14.80
C VAL A 321 -23.16 17.83 -14.76
N LEU A 322 -22.37 17.72 -13.72
CA LEU A 322 -21.09 18.38 -13.60
C LEU A 322 -20.00 17.42 -14.08
N VAL A 323 -19.09 17.91 -14.91
CA VAL A 323 -17.91 17.21 -15.40
C VAL A 323 -16.70 17.84 -14.74
N GLY A 324 -15.84 17.04 -14.12
CA GLY A 324 -14.67 17.54 -13.41
C GLY A 324 -13.55 16.52 -13.30
N PRO A 325 -12.47 16.88 -12.61
CA PRO A 325 -11.37 15.96 -12.33
C PRO A 325 -11.84 14.63 -11.71
N LEU A 326 -11.19 13.52 -12.09
CA LEU A 326 -11.35 12.25 -11.38
C LEU A 326 -10.74 12.37 -9.98
N ARG A 327 -11.44 11.80 -8.99
CA ARG A 327 -11.03 11.91 -7.59
C ARG A 327 -9.96 10.88 -7.26
N SER A 328 -8.98 11.31 -6.48
CA SER A 328 -7.86 10.48 -6.05
C SER A 328 -8.35 9.29 -5.23
N ALA A 329 -7.73 8.13 -5.43
CA ALA A 329 -7.87 6.93 -4.60
C ALA A 329 -6.96 6.95 -3.36
N ASP A 330 -6.33 8.10 -3.07
CA ASP A 330 -5.39 8.28 -1.96
C ASP A 330 -6.11 8.37 -0.61
N TYR A 331 -5.95 7.31 0.20
CA TYR A 331 -6.42 7.27 1.59
C TYR A 331 -5.70 8.27 2.50
N GLY A 332 -4.61 8.89 2.04
CA GLY A 332 -3.89 9.95 2.71
C GLY A 332 -2.72 9.48 3.58
N VAL A 333 -2.18 10.40 4.38
CA VAL A 333 -0.90 10.29 5.07
C VAL A 333 -0.84 9.18 6.13
N THR A 334 -1.98 8.71 6.64
CA THR A 334 -2.03 7.55 7.54
C THR A 334 -1.50 6.28 6.86
N GLU A 335 -1.57 6.18 5.53
CA GLU A 335 -0.97 5.06 4.79
C GLU A 335 0.56 5.05 4.83
N THR A 336 1.19 6.12 5.31
CA THR A 336 2.66 6.18 5.51
C THR A 336 3.10 5.69 6.88
N ARG A 337 2.17 5.40 7.81
CA ARG A 337 2.47 5.01 9.20
C ARG A 337 2.32 3.50 9.40
N GLY A 338 3.33 2.87 10.00
CA GLY A 338 3.40 1.42 10.19
C GLY A 338 2.23 0.88 11.01
N TRP A 339 1.95 1.48 12.17
CA TRP A 339 0.83 1.09 13.04
C TRP A 339 -0.53 1.17 12.31
N CYS A 340 -0.78 2.23 11.53
CA CYS A 340 -2.04 2.38 10.77
C CYS A 340 -2.30 1.23 9.77
N CYS A 341 -1.28 0.48 9.34
CA CYS A 341 -1.46 -0.73 8.54
C CYS A 341 -2.27 -1.80 9.27
N GLN A 342 -1.96 -2.00 10.56
CA GLN A 342 -2.63 -2.92 11.46
C GLN A 342 -4.07 -2.47 11.70
N GLU A 343 -4.25 -1.21 12.08
CA GLU A 343 -5.53 -0.60 12.42
C GLU A 343 -6.53 -0.72 11.25
N LYS A 344 -6.06 -0.43 10.03
CA LYS A 344 -6.83 -0.60 8.79
C LYS A 344 -7.27 -2.04 8.57
N ARG A 345 -6.34 -3.01 8.65
CA ARG A 345 -6.59 -4.41 8.24
C ARG A 345 -7.41 -5.21 9.24
N LEU A 346 -7.31 -4.87 10.53
CA LEU A 346 -8.02 -5.56 11.61
C LEU A 346 -9.45 -5.05 11.79
N SER A 347 -9.70 -3.80 11.39
CA SER A 347 -11.00 -3.18 11.52
C SER A 347 -12.11 -3.93 10.77
N ARG A 348 -13.27 -4.03 11.42
CA ARG A 348 -14.48 -4.60 10.79
C ARG A 348 -15.12 -3.63 9.78
N ARG A 349 -15.06 -2.34 10.10
CA ARG A 349 -15.48 -1.21 9.25
C ARG A 349 -14.50 -0.08 9.46
N VAL A 350 -14.09 0.57 8.38
CA VAL A 350 -13.22 1.75 8.42
C VAL A 350 -13.84 2.82 7.55
N VAL A 351 -13.88 4.06 8.02
CA VAL A 351 -14.05 5.23 7.16
C VAL A 351 -12.76 6.03 7.13
N PHE A 352 -12.24 6.25 5.94
CA PHE A 352 -11.10 7.12 5.68
C PHE A 352 -11.60 8.50 5.33
N PHE A 353 -11.17 9.50 6.10
CA PHE A 353 -11.13 10.88 5.64
C PHE A 353 -9.91 11.04 4.74
N GLY A 354 -9.97 10.46 3.54
CA GLY A 354 -8.87 10.49 2.57
C GLY A 354 -8.60 11.88 2.01
N LYS A 355 -7.55 12.01 1.18
CA LYS A 355 -7.04 13.30 0.71
C LYS A 355 -8.12 14.15 0.04
N GLU A 356 -8.92 13.53 -0.82
CA GLU A 356 -9.96 14.23 -1.60
C GLU A 356 -11.38 13.80 -1.25
N GLN A 357 -11.57 12.60 -0.72
CA GLN A 357 -12.89 11.99 -0.56
C GLN A 357 -12.93 11.06 0.65
N LEU A 358 -14.15 10.69 1.05
CA LEU A 358 -14.35 9.59 1.99
C LEU A 358 -14.27 8.24 1.30
N PHE A 359 -13.68 7.29 2.00
CA PHE A 359 -13.74 5.89 1.63
C PHE A 359 -14.29 5.10 2.81
N PHE A 360 -15.15 4.14 2.55
CA PHE A 360 -15.64 3.20 3.53
C PHE A 360 -15.24 1.80 3.11
N LEU A 361 -14.54 1.08 3.98
CA LEU A 361 -14.21 -0.33 3.78
C LEU A 361 -14.88 -1.16 4.87
N CYS A 362 -15.47 -2.29 4.49
CA CYS A 362 -15.91 -3.32 5.43
C CYS A 362 -15.50 -4.70 4.91
N ARG A 363 -15.74 -5.75 5.71
CA ARG A 363 -15.30 -7.13 5.41
C ARG A 363 -15.87 -7.72 4.11
N THR A 364 -16.87 -7.07 3.52
CA THR A 364 -17.56 -7.54 2.31
C THR A 364 -17.34 -6.61 1.12
N SER A 365 -17.28 -5.29 1.32
CA SER A 365 -17.26 -4.32 0.22
C SER A 365 -16.55 -3.02 0.61
N GLY A 366 -16.04 -2.33 -0.40
CA GLY A 366 -15.57 -0.95 -0.32
C GLY A 366 -16.52 0.01 -1.03
N TYR A 367 -16.65 1.22 -0.50
CA TYR A 367 -17.38 2.33 -1.10
C TYR A 367 -16.53 3.59 -1.02
N SER A 368 -16.82 4.50 -1.92
CA SER A 368 -16.25 5.83 -1.97
C SER A 368 -17.38 6.82 -2.23
N GLU A 369 -17.14 8.12 -2.08
CA GLU A 369 -18.19 9.12 -2.28
C GLU A 369 -18.69 9.28 -3.73
N ASP A 370 -17.89 8.84 -4.70
CA ASP A 370 -18.21 8.77 -6.13
C ASP A 370 -18.75 7.40 -6.49
N ARG A 371 -18.94 6.54 -5.48
CA ARG A 371 -19.39 5.16 -5.66
C ARG A 371 -18.53 4.41 -6.68
N SER A 372 -17.26 4.79 -6.86
CA SER A 372 -16.29 3.95 -7.55
C SER A 372 -16.11 2.66 -6.74
N TYR A 373 -16.81 1.63 -7.18
CA TYR A 373 -16.72 0.31 -6.61
C TYR A 373 -15.40 -0.31 -7.05
N GLN A 374 -14.43 -0.43 -6.14
CA GLN A 374 -13.28 -1.29 -6.39
C GLN A 374 -13.68 -2.72 -6.06
N GLU A 375 -14.26 -3.41 -7.05
CA GLU A 375 -14.49 -4.84 -6.95
C GLU A 375 -13.14 -5.59 -6.90
N GLY A 376 -13.06 -6.59 -6.02
CA GLY A 376 -12.05 -7.66 -6.17
C GLY A 376 -10.74 -7.54 -5.39
N LYS A 377 -10.51 -6.52 -4.55
CA LYS A 377 -9.35 -6.50 -3.64
C LYS A 377 -9.76 -6.09 -2.23
N SER A 378 -10.35 -7.03 -1.48
CA SER A 378 -10.48 -6.81 -0.03
C SER A 378 -9.08 -6.66 0.55
N VAL A 379 -8.86 -5.60 1.30
CA VAL A 379 -7.61 -5.41 2.06
C VAL A 379 -7.74 -5.90 3.49
N LEU A 380 -8.96 -6.24 3.94
CA LEU A 380 -9.25 -6.62 5.31
C LEU A 380 -8.97 -8.10 5.54
N LEU A 381 -8.26 -8.39 6.63
CA LEU A 381 -7.75 -9.72 6.95
C LEU A 381 -8.86 -10.78 7.01
N HIS A 382 -10.00 -10.42 7.60
CA HIS A 382 -11.13 -11.35 7.76
C HIS A 382 -11.61 -11.94 6.43
N SER A 383 -11.60 -11.18 5.33
CA SER A 383 -12.05 -11.67 4.03
C SER A 383 -11.19 -12.83 3.49
N PHE A 384 -9.93 -12.92 3.92
CA PHE A 384 -9.02 -14.00 3.54
C PHE A 384 -9.11 -15.21 4.47
N LEU A 385 -9.44 -14.99 5.75
CA LEU A 385 -9.54 -16.07 6.75
C LEU A 385 -10.85 -16.87 6.63
N THR A 386 -11.95 -16.24 6.23
CA THR A 386 -13.29 -16.87 6.25
C THR A 386 -13.80 -17.28 4.86
N GLY A 387 -12.91 -17.42 3.88
CA GLY A 387 -13.29 -17.76 2.51
C GLY A 387 -13.68 -19.25 2.35
N ASN A 388 -14.75 -19.53 1.62
CA ASN A 388 -15.19 -20.90 1.27
C ASN A 388 -14.38 -21.49 0.11
N ALA A 389 -13.06 -21.51 0.22
CA ALA A 389 -12.15 -22.06 -0.77
C ALA A 389 -11.60 -23.42 -0.32
N SER A 390 -11.04 -24.20 -1.25
CA SER A 390 -10.28 -25.41 -0.89
C SER A 390 -9.09 -25.06 0.03
N PRO A 391 -8.59 -26.00 0.86
CA PRO A 391 -7.47 -25.72 1.76
C PRO A 391 -6.22 -25.17 1.04
N GLN A 392 -5.87 -25.75 -0.12
CA GLN A 392 -4.73 -25.30 -0.92
C GLN A 392 -4.95 -23.89 -1.49
N LEU A 393 -6.13 -23.60 -2.04
CA LEU A 393 -6.44 -22.27 -2.56
C LEU A 393 -6.45 -21.21 -1.45
N THR A 394 -6.92 -21.58 -0.25
CA THR A 394 -6.89 -20.73 0.95
C THR A 394 -5.47 -20.44 1.37
N ARG A 395 -4.60 -21.46 1.44
CA ARG A 395 -3.18 -21.32 1.73
C ARG A 395 -2.48 -20.37 0.76
N ASP A 396 -2.71 -20.53 -0.54
CA ASP A 396 -2.08 -19.68 -1.56
C ASP A 396 -2.53 -18.23 -1.48
N ARG A 397 -3.83 -18.01 -1.24
CA ARG A 397 -4.39 -16.67 -1.04
C ARG A 397 -3.79 -16.02 0.20
N LEU A 398 -3.59 -16.77 1.28
CA LEU A 398 -2.97 -16.24 2.51
C LEU A 398 -1.49 -15.89 2.30
N LEU A 399 -0.72 -16.71 1.59
CA LEU A 399 0.67 -16.42 1.25
C LEU A 399 0.77 -15.17 0.35
N GLN A 400 -0.08 -15.06 -0.66
CA GLN A 400 -0.16 -13.88 -1.53
C GLN A 400 -0.59 -12.63 -0.75
N TYR A 401 -1.58 -12.76 0.13
CA TYR A 401 -2.02 -11.66 0.98
C TYR A 401 -0.92 -11.20 1.94
N TRP A 402 -0.12 -12.12 2.48
CA TRP A 402 1.05 -11.74 3.26
C TRP A 402 2.10 -11.00 2.43
N ASP A 403 2.37 -11.44 1.20
CA ASP A 403 3.27 -10.71 0.30
C ASP A 403 2.77 -9.27 0.05
N GLU A 404 1.45 -9.08 -0.10
CA GLU A 404 0.83 -7.75 -0.21
C GLU A 404 1.00 -6.91 1.06
N ILE A 405 0.86 -7.52 2.24
CA ILE A 405 1.14 -6.86 3.53
C ILE A 405 2.59 -6.42 3.60
N VAL A 406 3.54 -7.28 3.23
CA VAL A 406 4.97 -6.98 3.26
C VAL A 406 5.31 -5.81 2.32
N VAL A 407 4.77 -5.81 1.09
CA VAL A 407 4.97 -4.72 0.13
C VAL A 407 4.40 -3.39 0.63
N ASP A 408 3.18 -3.41 1.19
CA ASP A 408 2.54 -2.21 1.74
C ASP A 408 3.27 -1.71 3.00
N PHE A 409 3.49 -2.58 3.98
CA PHE A 409 4.07 -2.23 5.28
C PHE A 409 5.52 -1.76 5.16
N SER A 410 6.35 -2.40 4.33
CA SER A 410 7.79 -2.05 4.19
C SER A 410 8.03 -0.60 3.74
N ARG A 411 7.05 0.03 3.09
CA ARG A 411 7.10 1.44 2.65
C ARG A 411 6.68 2.42 3.74
N ARG A 412 6.18 1.93 4.88
CA ARG A 412 5.66 2.74 5.98
C ARG A 412 6.75 3.03 7.00
N GLN A 413 6.56 4.11 7.74
CA GLN A 413 7.47 4.63 8.74
C GLN A 413 7.00 4.23 10.15
N LEU A 414 7.98 3.94 11.02
CA LEU A 414 7.78 3.70 12.44
C LEU A 414 8.58 4.73 13.24
N SER A 415 7.96 5.31 14.26
CA SER A 415 8.64 6.23 15.16
C SER A 415 9.70 5.50 15.99
N ASN A 416 9.35 4.35 16.57
CA ASN A 416 10.30 3.41 17.14
C ASN A 416 10.54 2.27 16.15
N PRO A 417 11.75 2.12 15.57
CA PRO A 417 12.03 1.08 14.60
C PRO A 417 11.87 -0.34 15.16
N HIS A 418 11.97 -0.55 16.49
CA HIS A 418 11.79 -1.86 17.13
C HIS A 418 10.34 -2.35 17.19
N ASP A 419 9.37 -1.48 16.88
CA ASP A 419 7.94 -1.82 16.87
C ASP A 419 7.53 -2.66 15.65
N ILE A 420 8.45 -2.96 14.72
CA ILE A 420 8.13 -3.57 13.43
C ILE A 420 7.30 -4.86 13.54
N PHE A 421 7.66 -5.75 14.46
CA PHE A 421 6.93 -7.00 14.64
C PHE A 421 5.70 -6.80 15.53
N ALA A 422 5.76 -5.92 16.53
CA ALA A 422 4.57 -5.55 17.31
C ALA A 422 3.44 -4.99 16.42
N ALA A 423 3.78 -4.14 15.46
CA ALA A 423 2.84 -3.57 14.49
C ALA A 423 2.28 -4.61 13.51
N LEU A 424 2.89 -5.78 13.39
CA LEU A 424 2.43 -6.87 12.50
C LEU A 424 1.83 -8.07 13.25
N ALA A 425 2.11 -8.23 14.54
CA ALA A 425 1.78 -9.42 15.33
C ALA A 425 0.29 -9.78 15.24
N SER A 426 -0.59 -8.80 15.45
CA SER A 426 -2.04 -9.01 15.38
C SER A 426 -2.56 -9.39 13.98
N ILE A 427 -1.80 -9.14 12.91
CA ILE A 427 -2.10 -9.62 11.55
C ILE A 427 -1.48 -11.02 11.35
N ALA A 428 -0.23 -11.21 11.77
CA ALA A 428 0.52 -12.43 11.57
C ALA A 428 -0.05 -13.63 12.35
N GLU A 429 -0.52 -13.43 13.59
CA GLU A 429 -1.00 -14.50 14.46
C GLU A 429 -2.16 -15.33 13.85
N PRO A 430 -3.27 -14.73 13.39
CA PRO A 430 -4.34 -15.51 12.76
C PRO A 430 -3.93 -16.14 11.42
N ILE A 431 -3.02 -15.51 10.66
CA ILE A 431 -2.48 -16.11 9.42
C ILE A 431 -1.61 -17.32 9.77
N SER A 432 -0.76 -17.23 10.79
CA SER A 432 0.06 -18.33 11.30
C SER A 432 -0.79 -19.54 11.69
N LYS A 433 -1.90 -19.30 12.42
CA LYS A 433 -2.87 -20.34 12.79
C LYS A 433 -3.52 -20.97 11.55
N ALA A 434 -3.97 -20.16 10.59
CA ALA A 434 -4.61 -20.65 9.37
C ALA A 434 -3.65 -21.41 8.44
N LEU A 435 -2.39 -20.98 8.35
CA LEU A 435 -1.34 -21.66 7.57
C LEU A 435 -0.75 -22.88 8.29
N GLN A 436 -1.02 -23.03 9.60
CA GLN A 436 -0.34 -23.99 10.49
C GLN A 436 1.18 -23.90 10.36
N SER A 437 1.72 -22.67 10.33
CA SER A 437 3.14 -22.39 10.11
C SER A 437 3.66 -21.40 11.13
N ARG A 438 4.89 -21.61 11.61
CA ARG A 438 5.60 -20.59 12.39
C ARG A 438 5.87 -19.34 11.57
N TYR A 439 5.94 -18.22 12.29
CA TYR A 439 6.30 -16.90 11.79
C TYR A 439 7.72 -16.56 12.25
N LEU A 440 8.67 -16.56 11.32
CA LEU A 440 10.08 -16.38 11.60
C LEU A 440 10.51 -15.00 11.12
N ALA A 441 10.53 -14.03 12.03
CA ALA A 441 10.97 -12.66 11.79
C ALA A 441 10.45 -12.06 10.47
N GLY A 442 9.15 -12.17 10.17
CA GLY A 442 8.56 -11.64 8.94
C GLY A 442 8.30 -12.66 7.83
N LEU A 443 8.82 -13.89 7.94
CA LEU A 443 8.74 -14.93 6.93
C LEU A 443 7.95 -16.16 7.43
N TRP A 444 7.29 -16.88 6.51
CA TRP A 444 6.57 -18.12 6.85
C TRP A 444 7.48 -19.33 6.72
N GLU A 445 7.61 -20.12 7.79
CA GLU A 445 8.44 -21.32 7.81
C GLU A 445 8.06 -22.32 6.69
N CYS A 446 6.76 -22.46 6.42
CA CYS A 446 6.25 -23.38 5.42
C CYS A 446 6.52 -22.96 3.96
N ASP A 447 7.12 -21.78 3.75
CA ASP A 447 7.42 -21.19 2.43
C ASP A 447 8.75 -20.41 2.47
N LEU A 448 9.65 -20.82 3.37
CA LEU A 448 10.82 -20.04 3.77
C LEU A 448 11.79 -19.77 2.60
N VAL A 449 12.01 -20.76 1.74
CA VAL A 449 12.95 -20.67 0.62
C VAL A 449 12.54 -19.57 -0.36
N ARG A 450 11.24 -19.50 -0.73
CA ARG A 450 10.72 -18.41 -1.55
C ARG A 450 10.80 -17.07 -0.80
N CYS A 451 10.43 -17.08 0.48
CA CYS A 451 10.44 -15.89 1.32
C CYS A 451 11.84 -15.27 1.45
N LEU A 452 12.91 -16.07 1.48
CA LEU A 452 14.30 -15.60 1.52
C LEU A 452 14.75 -14.90 0.22
N LEU A 453 14.05 -15.08 -0.91
CA LEU A 453 14.38 -14.46 -2.20
C LEU A 453 13.76 -13.06 -2.39
N TRP A 454 13.34 -12.41 -1.31
CA TRP A 454 12.91 -11.01 -1.33
C TRP A 454 14.05 -10.09 -1.83
N ARG A 455 13.71 -8.95 -2.42
CA ARG A 455 14.67 -7.95 -2.92
C ARG A 455 14.31 -6.55 -2.41
N PRO A 456 15.27 -5.65 -2.19
CA PRO A 456 14.95 -4.24 -2.01
C PRO A 456 14.22 -3.73 -3.25
N GLY A 457 13.09 -3.04 -3.06
CA GLY A 457 12.21 -2.64 -4.15
C GLY A 457 12.90 -1.71 -5.15
N TYR A 458 13.82 -0.86 -4.67
CA TYR A 458 14.59 0.07 -5.50
C TYR A 458 15.52 -0.63 -6.51
N ARG A 459 15.93 -1.88 -6.22
CA ARG A 459 16.68 -2.74 -7.14
C ARG A 459 15.82 -3.27 -8.28
N VAL A 460 14.50 -3.26 -8.11
CA VAL A 460 13.52 -3.75 -9.08
C VAL A 460 12.93 -2.59 -9.90
N SER A 461 12.52 -1.52 -9.22
CA SER A 461 11.91 -0.35 -9.85
C SER A 461 12.05 0.89 -8.96
N SER A 462 12.25 2.06 -9.58
CA SER A 462 12.28 3.36 -8.89
C SER A 462 10.97 3.67 -8.16
N PHE A 463 9.87 3.03 -8.55
CA PHE A 463 8.56 3.18 -7.90
C PHE A 463 8.58 2.86 -6.40
N PHE A 464 9.50 2.01 -5.94
CA PHE A 464 9.58 1.63 -4.52
C PHE A 464 10.31 2.66 -3.64
N GLY A 465 10.88 3.72 -4.23
CA GLY A 465 11.73 4.67 -3.51
C GLY A 465 13.05 4.06 -3.06
N PRO A 466 13.91 4.83 -2.37
CA PRO A 466 15.18 4.33 -1.82
C PRO A 466 14.94 3.39 -0.63
N ALA A 467 15.97 2.62 -0.28
CA ALA A 467 16.01 1.85 0.95
C ALA A 467 17.37 2.03 1.65
N THR A 468 17.40 1.86 2.98
CA THR A 468 18.61 1.94 3.81
C THR A 468 18.59 0.87 4.90
N ARG A 469 19.69 0.74 5.65
CA ARG A 469 19.63 0.14 6.99
C ARG A 469 18.77 1.03 7.93
N PRO A 470 18.13 0.47 8.97
CA PRO A 470 17.28 1.25 9.87
C PRO A 470 18.05 2.41 10.49
N LEU A 471 17.49 3.61 10.38
CA LEU A 471 18.14 4.83 10.85
C LEU A 471 17.92 5.03 12.37
N PRO A 472 18.87 5.66 13.08
CA PRO A 472 18.69 6.04 14.47
C PRO A 472 17.51 6.99 14.66
N THR A 473 16.83 6.87 15.78
CA THR A 473 15.71 7.73 16.20
C THR A 473 15.86 8.11 17.66
N SER A 474 15.01 9.01 18.16
CA SER A 474 14.93 9.30 19.60
C SER A 474 14.57 8.09 20.46
N PHE A 475 13.99 7.04 19.86
CA PHE A 475 13.59 5.80 20.54
C PHE A 475 14.62 4.68 20.40
N ALA A 476 15.59 4.82 19.48
CA ALA A 476 16.55 3.77 19.14
C ALA A 476 17.86 4.39 18.64
N PRO A 477 18.91 4.50 19.49
CA PRO A 477 20.22 4.96 19.06
C PRO A 477 20.91 3.96 18.12
N ALA A 478 21.93 4.43 17.40
CA ALA A 478 22.74 3.57 16.50
C ALA A 478 23.62 2.57 17.29
N PRO A 479 23.89 1.37 16.77
CA PRO A 479 23.29 0.76 15.58
C PRO A 479 21.88 0.21 15.88
N VAL A 480 20.95 0.35 14.91
CA VAL A 480 19.57 -0.12 15.08
C VAL A 480 19.41 -1.53 14.51
N ILE A 481 19.37 -2.54 15.38
CA ILE A 481 19.16 -3.95 15.02
C ILE A 481 17.76 -4.36 15.47
N ARG A 482 16.82 -4.46 14.51
CA ARG A 482 15.42 -4.82 14.79
C ARG A 482 14.99 -6.18 14.25
N ALA A 483 15.79 -6.79 13.38
CA ALA A 483 15.51 -8.06 12.73
C ALA A 483 16.83 -8.68 12.22
N PRO A 484 16.89 -10.01 12.08
CA PRO A 484 18.04 -10.69 11.49
C PRO A 484 18.26 -10.30 10.03
N SER A 485 19.49 -10.38 9.52
CA SER A 485 19.86 -9.82 8.20
C SER A 485 19.11 -10.48 7.04
N TRP A 486 18.70 -11.74 7.20
CA TRP A 486 17.94 -12.50 6.21
C TRP A 486 16.45 -12.10 6.13
N SER A 487 15.94 -11.38 7.12
CA SER A 487 14.58 -10.86 7.12
C SER A 487 14.48 -9.57 6.29
N TRP A 488 13.36 -9.41 5.58
CA TRP A 488 13.03 -8.15 4.91
C TRP A 488 12.88 -6.98 5.90
N ALA A 489 12.59 -7.27 7.17
CA ALA A 489 12.45 -6.27 8.23
C ALA A 489 13.80 -5.67 8.69
N SER A 490 14.93 -6.24 8.24
CA SER A 490 16.28 -5.74 8.53
C SER A 490 16.63 -4.46 7.78
N ILE A 491 15.79 -4.04 6.84
CA ILE A 491 15.96 -2.80 6.08
C ILE A 491 14.81 -1.82 6.33
N GLN A 492 15.02 -0.56 5.96
CA GLN A 492 14.00 0.48 5.90
C GLN A 492 13.79 0.91 4.45
N GLY A 493 12.59 0.67 3.92
CA GLY A 493 12.23 0.98 2.53
C GLY A 493 11.43 -0.16 1.89
N GLY A 494 10.79 0.14 0.77
CA GLY A 494 9.92 -0.83 0.11
C GLY A 494 10.67 -2.08 -0.35
N VAL A 495 10.10 -3.26 -0.14
CA VAL A 495 10.65 -4.54 -0.62
C VAL A 495 9.76 -5.18 -1.69
N LYS A 496 10.35 -6.08 -2.47
CA LYS A 496 9.66 -6.90 -3.47
C LYS A 496 9.85 -8.39 -3.16
N PRO A 497 8.81 -9.08 -2.64
CA PRO A 497 8.80 -10.53 -2.53
C PRO A 497 8.83 -11.21 -3.90
N LEU A 498 9.40 -12.43 -3.97
CA LEU A 498 9.27 -13.30 -5.14
C LEU A 498 7.84 -13.84 -5.21
N ALA A 499 7.11 -13.53 -6.27
CA ALA A 499 5.70 -13.88 -6.36
C ALA A 499 5.49 -15.41 -6.39
N LEU A 500 4.51 -15.90 -5.62
CA LEU A 500 4.20 -17.35 -5.51
C LEU A 500 4.03 -18.04 -6.88
N GLN A 501 3.35 -17.40 -7.83
CA GLN A 501 3.14 -17.96 -9.16
C GLN A 501 4.43 -18.03 -9.99
N GLN A 502 5.32 -17.04 -9.84
CA GLN A 502 6.63 -17.05 -10.51
C GLN A 502 7.46 -18.21 -9.96
N PHE A 503 7.50 -18.37 -8.63
CA PHE A 503 8.19 -19.48 -7.99
C PHE A 503 7.68 -20.84 -8.46
N ARG A 504 6.36 -21.04 -8.53
CA ARG A 504 5.75 -22.28 -9.02
C ARG A 504 6.02 -22.56 -10.49
N ARG A 505 5.95 -21.54 -11.35
CA ARG A 505 6.28 -21.72 -12.77
C ARG A 505 7.69 -22.30 -12.95
N MET A 506 8.64 -21.81 -12.16
CA MET A 506 10.02 -22.34 -12.13
C MET A 506 10.07 -23.81 -11.67
N THR A 507 9.12 -24.26 -10.82
CA THR A 507 9.02 -25.68 -10.44
C THR A 507 8.39 -26.57 -11.52
N THR A 508 7.49 -26.04 -12.37
CA THR A 508 6.72 -26.83 -13.34
C THR A 508 7.35 -26.92 -14.74
N GLU A 509 8.06 -25.88 -15.21
CA GLU A 509 8.62 -25.82 -16.59
C GLU A 509 9.95 -26.58 -16.80
N SER A 510 10.44 -27.32 -15.79
CA SER A 510 11.66 -28.15 -15.85
C SER A 510 13.02 -27.44 -16.08
N GLN A 511 13.20 -26.22 -15.57
CA GLN A 511 14.55 -25.66 -15.26
C GLN A 511 14.58 -25.27 -13.77
N ASN A 512 14.95 -26.22 -12.90
CA ASN A 512 14.10 -26.65 -11.76
C ASN A 512 14.18 -25.82 -10.45
N GLY A 513 13.21 -24.93 -10.18
CA GLY A 513 13.05 -24.12 -8.94
C GLY A 513 12.76 -24.86 -7.63
N ARG A 514 13.23 -26.11 -7.47
CA ARG A 514 13.12 -26.90 -6.24
C ARG A 514 14.08 -26.35 -5.17
N PRO A 515 13.68 -26.35 -3.88
CA PRO A 515 14.59 -26.06 -2.78
C PRO A 515 15.82 -26.98 -2.78
N LEU A 516 17.01 -26.38 -2.62
CA LEU A 516 18.28 -27.07 -2.43
C LEU A 516 18.83 -26.93 -1.01
N ILE A 517 18.05 -26.32 -0.12
CA ILE A 517 18.38 -26.22 1.30
C ILE A 517 17.31 -26.90 2.15
N ARG A 518 17.72 -27.35 3.33
CA ARG A 518 16.84 -27.98 4.32
C ARG A 518 17.26 -27.61 5.74
N PRO A 519 16.35 -27.69 6.73
CA PRO A 519 16.71 -27.45 8.11
C PRO A 519 17.70 -28.49 8.63
N LYS A 520 18.66 -28.07 9.47
CA LYS A 520 19.69 -28.96 10.04
C LYS A 520 19.10 -30.10 10.89
N GLN A 521 18.14 -29.78 11.76
CA GLN A 521 17.55 -30.73 12.72
C GLN A 521 16.02 -30.85 12.54
N GLY A 522 15.54 -30.77 11.30
CA GLY A 522 14.10 -30.79 10.99
C GLY A 522 13.35 -29.50 11.36
N ARG A 523 14.01 -28.52 11.98
CA ARG A 523 13.52 -27.15 12.20
C ARG A 523 14.50 -26.12 11.65
N TRP A 524 13.97 -25.04 11.10
CA TRP A 524 14.78 -23.97 10.52
C TRP A 524 15.47 -23.09 11.56
N THR A 525 14.88 -22.98 12.75
CA THR A 525 15.47 -22.30 13.91
C THR A 525 15.16 -23.08 15.18
N VAL A 526 16.13 -23.07 16.11
CA VAL A 526 15.99 -23.55 17.49
C VAL A 526 15.48 -22.45 18.42
N ASP A 527 15.45 -21.19 17.97
CA ASP A 527 14.96 -20.09 18.79
C ASP A 527 13.45 -20.23 19.01
N HIS A 528 13.07 -20.27 20.28
CA HIS A 528 11.69 -20.35 20.73
C HIS A 528 11.02 -18.98 20.83
N HIS A 529 11.79 -17.90 20.79
CA HIS A 529 11.30 -16.52 20.85
C HIS A 529 10.91 -15.97 19.47
N CYS A 530 11.02 -16.79 18.41
CA CYS A 530 10.52 -16.44 17.09
C CYS A 530 9.11 -17.01 16.88
N GLY A 531 8.12 -16.12 16.80
CA GLY A 531 6.70 -16.48 16.68
C GLY A 531 5.84 -15.30 16.29
N ALA A 532 4.59 -15.56 15.93
CA ALA A 532 3.66 -14.50 15.53
C ALA A 532 3.21 -13.62 16.71
N ASP A 533 3.39 -14.12 17.93
CA ASP A 533 3.17 -13.46 19.21
C ASP A 533 4.41 -12.70 19.73
N ALA A 534 5.58 -12.91 19.12
CA ALA A 534 6.81 -12.22 19.48
C ALA A 534 6.81 -10.78 18.95
N LEU A 535 6.93 -9.82 19.87
CA LEU A 535 6.93 -8.38 19.54
C LEU A 535 8.30 -7.86 19.09
N HIS A 536 9.38 -8.59 19.41
CA HIS A 536 10.75 -8.26 19.05
C HIS A 536 11.49 -9.55 18.65
N MET A 537 12.17 -9.55 17.50
CA MET A 537 12.95 -10.69 17.01
C MET A 537 14.28 -10.22 16.39
N PRO A 538 15.19 -9.58 17.16
CA PRO A 538 16.43 -9.04 16.61
C PRO A 538 17.47 -10.11 16.24
N SER A 539 17.37 -11.32 16.79
CA SER A 539 18.46 -12.32 16.79
C SER A 539 18.03 -13.72 16.38
N CYS A 540 17.03 -13.84 15.49
CA CYS A 540 16.54 -15.15 15.04
C CYS A 540 17.56 -15.82 14.10
N GLU A 541 18.29 -16.83 14.59
CA GLU A 541 19.25 -17.60 13.78
C GLU A 541 18.55 -18.73 13.01
N LEU A 542 18.85 -18.84 11.72
CA LEU A 542 18.49 -20.01 10.91
C LEU A 542 19.65 -21.00 10.83
N GLN A 543 19.34 -22.29 11.01
CA GLN A 543 20.30 -23.40 10.91
C GLN A 543 19.95 -24.29 9.71
N LEU A 544 20.75 -24.17 8.67
CA LEU A 544 20.50 -24.70 7.34
C LEU A 544 21.57 -25.73 6.96
N LEU A 545 21.20 -26.69 6.12
CA LEU A 545 22.12 -27.49 5.32
C LEU A 545 21.94 -27.11 3.86
N GLY A 546 23.04 -26.76 3.19
CA GLY A 546 23.05 -26.32 1.80
C GLY A 546 24.45 -26.15 1.23
N CYS A 547 24.53 -25.95 -0.09
CA CYS A 547 25.79 -25.72 -0.79
C CYS A 547 26.18 -24.23 -0.70
N VAL A 548 27.34 -23.96 -0.10
CA VAL A 548 27.91 -22.61 0.02
C VAL A 548 29.29 -22.57 -0.62
N GLN A 549 29.60 -21.51 -1.35
CA GLN A 549 30.88 -21.37 -2.04
C GLN A 549 31.36 -19.93 -2.02
N GLU A 550 32.69 -19.74 -1.97
CA GLU A 550 33.30 -18.42 -2.08
C GLU A 550 33.21 -17.86 -3.49
N ALA A 551 32.97 -16.56 -3.57
CA ALA A 551 32.90 -15.80 -4.81
C ALA A 551 33.72 -14.51 -4.70
N ILE A 552 34.08 -13.95 -5.85
CA ILE A 552 34.71 -12.64 -5.96
C ILE A 552 33.87 -11.72 -6.83
N ILE A 553 33.97 -10.41 -6.60
CA ILE A 553 33.37 -9.40 -7.46
C ILE A 553 34.34 -9.11 -8.61
N LEU A 554 33.89 -9.30 -9.85
CA LEU A 554 34.69 -8.99 -11.03
C LEU A 554 34.58 -7.49 -11.35
N THR A 555 35.72 -6.83 -11.57
CA THR A 555 35.81 -5.36 -11.74
C THR A 555 35.36 -4.86 -13.12
N ARG A 556 35.19 -5.75 -14.10
CA ARG A 556 34.64 -5.38 -15.40
C ARG A 556 33.12 -5.29 -15.31
N THR A 557 32.59 -4.07 -15.46
CA THR A 557 31.18 -3.87 -15.77
C THR A 557 30.87 -4.60 -17.09
N PRO A 558 29.95 -5.57 -17.10
CA PRO A 558 29.62 -6.29 -18.32
C PRO A 558 29.02 -5.33 -19.35
N SER A 559 29.32 -5.51 -20.63
CA SER A 559 28.68 -4.70 -21.68
C SER A 559 27.16 -4.85 -21.59
N SER A 560 26.42 -3.80 -21.93
CA SER A 560 24.96 -3.84 -21.99
C SER A 560 24.46 -4.99 -22.88
N GLU A 561 25.20 -5.32 -23.93
CA GLU A 561 24.98 -6.46 -24.83
C GLU A 561 25.19 -7.83 -24.16
N PHE A 562 26.21 -7.98 -23.32
CA PHE A 562 26.46 -9.21 -22.56
C PHE A 562 25.38 -9.44 -21.50
N ILE A 563 24.96 -8.39 -20.78
CA ILE A 563 23.81 -8.49 -19.89
C ILE A 563 22.54 -8.81 -20.69
N ALA A 564 22.35 -8.19 -21.85
CA ALA A 564 21.19 -8.45 -22.71
C ALA A 564 21.18 -9.87 -23.28
N SER A 565 22.34 -10.46 -23.58
CA SER A 565 22.44 -11.85 -24.05
C SER A 565 22.08 -12.84 -22.95
N LEU A 566 22.56 -12.61 -21.72
CA LEU A 566 22.16 -13.39 -20.54
C LEU A 566 20.65 -13.27 -20.26
N ARG A 567 20.09 -12.05 -20.41
CA ARG A 567 18.64 -11.77 -20.28
C ARG A 567 17.78 -12.50 -21.30
N LYS A 568 18.30 -12.74 -22.52
CA LYS A 568 17.59 -13.51 -23.56
C LYS A 568 17.55 -15.00 -23.26
N GLN A 569 18.54 -15.53 -22.53
CA GLN A 569 18.68 -16.96 -22.25
C GLN A 569 17.91 -17.41 -20.99
N LYS A 570 17.76 -16.54 -19.98
CA LYS A 570 17.01 -16.84 -18.74
C LYS A 570 16.04 -15.70 -18.39
N ARG A 571 14.72 -15.94 -18.49
CA ARG A 571 13.70 -15.05 -17.89
C ARG A 571 13.74 -15.30 -16.37
N PRO A 572 14.26 -14.39 -15.53
CA PRO A 572 13.68 -13.05 -15.34
C PRO A 572 14.73 -11.95 -15.05
N ALA A 573 15.84 -11.88 -15.80
CA ALA A 573 16.88 -10.84 -15.58
C ALA A 573 16.46 -9.39 -16.01
N GLY A 574 15.20 -9.20 -16.43
CA GLY A 574 14.67 -7.89 -16.86
C GLY A 574 14.40 -6.88 -15.74
N THR A 575 14.57 -7.27 -14.46
CA THR A 575 14.26 -6.42 -13.30
C THR A 575 15.47 -6.01 -12.47
N MET A 576 16.68 -6.46 -12.80
CA MET A 576 17.87 -6.21 -11.98
C MET A 576 18.50 -4.85 -12.30
N ARG A 577 18.34 -3.87 -11.42
CA ARG A 577 19.06 -2.59 -11.48
C ARG A 577 20.40 -2.70 -10.77
N ARG A 578 21.47 -2.25 -11.45
CA ARG A 578 22.87 -2.28 -10.97
C ARG A 578 23.34 -3.69 -10.56
N PRO A 579 23.28 -4.70 -11.47
CA PRO A 579 23.80 -6.02 -11.16
C PRO A 579 25.34 -5.99 -11.03
N VAL A 580 25.88 -6.89 -10.22
CA VAL A 580 27.32 -7.16 -10.12
C VAL A 580 27.65 -8.50 -10.75
N VAL A 581 28.88 -8.66 -11.22
CA VAL A 581 29.36 -9.89 -11.84
C VAL A 581 30.16 -10.68 -10.81
N LEU A 582 29.74 -11.92 -10.57
CA LEU A 582 30.38 -12.81 -9.62
C LEU A 582 31.28 -13.79 -10.36
N GLY A 583 32.50 -13.95 -9.86
CA GLY A 583 33.48 -14.92 -10.30
C GLY A 583 33.72 -16.01 -9.27
N SER A 584 34.04 -17.24 -9.72
CA SER A 584 34.53 -18.30 -8.84
C SER A 584 35.90 -17.91 -8.27
N LYS A 585 36.12 -18.14 -6.97
CA LYS A 585 37.41 -17.86 -6.29
C LYS A 585 38.46 -18.96 -6.49
N GLU A 586 38.20 -20.02 -7.27
CA GLU A 586 39.16 -21.10 -7.51
C GLU A 586 40.54 -20.55 -7.88
N MET A 587 41.50 -20.71 -6.96
CA MET A 587 42.84 -20.14 -7.05
C MET A 587 43.59 -20.70 -8.26
N LYS A 588 43.75 -19.89 -9.30
CA LYS A 588 44.93 -19.96 -10.17
C LYS A 588 45.82 -18.78 -9.83
N GLU A 589 47.01 -19.04 -9.31
CA GLU A 589 48.04 -18.02 -9.07
C GLU A 589 48.22 -17.17 -10.35
N GLY A 590 48.05 -15.85 -10.23
CA GLY A 590 48.27 -14.89 -11.31
C GLY A 590 47.02 -14.38 -12.06
N MET A 591 45.81 -14.88 -11.79
CA MET A 591 44.59 -14.34 -12.40
C MET A 591 44.09 -13.08 -11.67
N LEU A 592 43.95 -11.97 -12.41
CA LEU A 592 43.40 -10.71 -11.90
C LEU A 592 41.86 -10.78 -11.85
N ASN A 593 41.23 -10.06 -10.91
CA ASN A 593 39.77 -9.84 -10.80
C ASN A 593 39.10 -9.14 -12.01
N LYS A 594 39.78 -9.09 -13.15
CA LYS A 594 39.36 -8.54 -14.45
C LYS A 594 39.04 -9.64 -15.47
N ASP A 595 39.35 -10.92 -15.19
CA ASP A 595 39.13 -12.02 -16.12
C ASP A 595 37.68 -12.55 -16.07
N MET A 596 36.99 -12.47 -17.21
CA MET A 596 35.62 -12.96 -17.38
C MET A 596 35.53 -14.48 -17.49
N SER A 597 36.65 -15.21 -17.67
CA SER A 597 36.67 -16.67 -17.62
C SER A 597 36.14 -17.19 -16.27
N MET A 598 36.39 -16.44 -15.20
CA MET A 598 35.97 -16.73 -13.84
C MET A 598 34.46 -16.52 -13.60
N PHE A 599 33.75 -15.86 -14.51
CA PHE A 599 32.32 -15.54 -14.36
C PHE A 599 31.48 -16.79 -14.10
N VAL A 600 30.60 -16.73 -13.09
CA VAL A 600 29.71 -17.84 -12.72
C VAL A 600 28.27 -17.39 -12.45
N ALA A 601 28.07 -16.16 -11.99
CA ALA A 601 26.76 -15.67 -11.57
C ALA A 601 26.61 -14.15 -11.67
N LEU A 602 25.37 -13.67 -11.67
CA LEU A 602 25.02 -12.24 -11.53
C LEU A 602 24.49 -11.98 -10.11
N GLY A 603 25.10 -11.08 -9.36
CA GLY A 603 24.67 -10.69 -8.02
C GLY A 603 23.86 -9.39 -8.00
N ILE A 604 23.08 -9.21 -6.95
CA ILE A 604 22.47 -7.93 -6.57
C ILE A 604 22.66 -7.77 -5.07
N PHE A 605 23.43 -6.76 -4.67
CA PHE A 605 23.53 -6.37 -3.27
C PHE A 605 22.24 -5.72 -2.77
N ASP A 606 21.95 -5.92 -1.50
CA ASP A 606 20.86 -5.22 -0.83
C ASP A 606 21.13 -3.70 -0.80
N PHE A 607 22.41 -3.27 -0.76
CA PHE A 607 22.88 -1.85 -0.82
C PHE A 607 24.12 -1.66 -1.70
N ASP A 608 24.32 -0.46 -2.29
CA ASP A 608 25.43 -0.21 -3.25
C ASP A 608 26.81 0.02 -2.58
N GLU A 609 26.85 0.23 -1.27
CA GLU A 609 28.04 0.67 -0.52
C GLU A 609 28.62 -0.42 0.40
N GLU A 610 28.25 -1.68 0.19
CA GLU A 610 28.79 -2.77 1.00
C GLU A 610 30.21 -3.11 0.51
N GLY A 611 31.21 -2.42 1.07
CA GLY A 611 32.65 -2.62 0.84
C GLY A 611 33.12 -3.99 1.34
N ILE A 612 32.67 -5.04 0.69
CA ILE A 612 32.88 -6.43 1.11
C ILE A 612 34.08 -7.01 0.36
N GLU A 613 35.09 -7.43 1.13
CA GLU A 613 36.27 -8.11 0.61
C GLU A 613 36.01 -9.61 0.40
N ASP A 614 35.26 -10.23 1.33
CA ASP A 614 34.92 -11.66 1.27
C ASP A 614 33.43 -11.92 1.09
N LEU A 615 33.10 -12.65 0.02
CA LEU A 615 31.74 -12.95 -0.43
C LEU A 615 31.54 -14.47 -0.53
N TRP A 616 30.42 -14.93 0.01
CA TRP A 616 29.94 -16.32 -0.14
C TRP A 616 28.58 -16.34 -0.83
N CYS A 617 28.29 -17.43 -1.52
CA CYS A 617 27.03 -17.67 -2.20
C CYS A 617 26.41 -18.97 -1.70
N LEU A 618 25.25 -18.88 -1.05
CA LEU A 618 24.43 -20.03 -0.63
C LEU A 618 23.36 -20.29 -1.69
N GLN A 619 23.41 -21.46 -2.32
CA GLN A 619 22.45 -21.84 -3.33
C GLN A 619 21.11 -22.24 -2.69
N LEU A 620 20.02 -21.53 -3.02
CA LEU A 620 18.67 -21.83 -2.50
C LEU A 620 17.85 -22.69 -3.45
N THR A 621 18.03 -22.45 -4.74
CA THR A 621 17.45 -23.17 -5.88
C THR A 621 18.52 -23.32 -6.95
N LEU A 622 18.27 -24.06 -8.03
CA LEU A 622 19.25 -24.18 -9.11
C LEU A 622 19.62 -22.81 -9.72
N GLU A 623 18.68 -21.87 -9.77
CA GLU A 623 18.87 -20.59 -10.45
C GLU A 623 19.24 -19.45 -9.51
N GLU A 624 18.83 -19.51 -8.25
CA GLU A 624 18.91 -18.38 -7.32
C GLU A 624 19.42 -18.79 -5.95
N GLY A 625 20.13 -17.86 -5.31
CA GLY A 625 20.61 -18.03 -3.94
C GLY A 625 20.85 -16.71 -3.22
N LEU A 626 21.41 -16.81 -2.01
CA LEU A 626 21.77 -15.66 -1.19
C LEU A 626 23.25 -15.33 -1.34
N MET A 627 23.54 -14.04 -1.47
CA MET A 627 24.88 -13.51 -1.25
C MET A 627 25.05 -13.26 0.24
N LEU A 628 26.16 -13.73 0.80
CA LEU A 628 26.45 -13.75 2.22
C LEU A 628 27.83 -13.17 2.53
N CYS A 629 27.96 -12.48 3.66
CA CYS A 629 29.23 -12.18 4.32
C CYS A 629 29.37 -13.09 5.54
N LYS A 630 30.59 -13.51 5.87
CA LYS A 630 30.87 -14.39 7.00
C LYS A 630 31.58 -13.60 8.10
N ASN A 631 31.03 -13.62 9.30
CA ASN A 631 31.63 -12.99 10.48
C ASN A 631 32.74 -13.89 11.06
N ASP A 632 33.58 -13.31 11.94
CA ASP A 632 34.68 -14.02 12.62
C ASP A 632 34.23 -15.28 13.37
N ASP A 633 33.02 -15.25 13.95
CA ASP A 633 32.41 -16.39 14.66
C ASP A 633 31.86 -17.49 13.73
N GLY A 634 32.08 -17.36 12.42
CA GLY A 634 31.67 -18.32 11.39
C GLY A 634 30.20 -18.26 10.98
N VAL A 635 29.45 -17.29 11.50
CA VAL A 635 28.04 -17.05 11.19
C VAL A 635 27.92 -16.14 9.97
N PHE A 636 26.91 -16.39 9.13
CA PHE A 636 26.67 -15.62 7.92
C PHE A 636 25.62 -14.53 8.11
N GLN A 637 25.82 -13.42 7.40
CA GLN A 637 24.85 -12.35 7.21
C GLN A 637 24.49 -12.22 5.74
N ARG A 638 23.22 -11.99 5.45
CA ARG A 638 22.72 -11.70 4.11
C ARG A 638 23.11 -10.27 3.71
N ILE A 639 23.62 -10.18 2.47
CA ILE A 639 24.04 -8.95 1.80
C ILE A 639 23.40 -8.82 0.41
N GLY A 640 22.66 -9.82 -0.06
CA GLY A 640 22.01 -9.76 -1.36
C GLY A 640 21.49 -11.09 -1.87
N VAL A 641 21.18 -11.14 -3.16
CA VAL A 641 20.74 -12.34 -3.88
C VAL A 641 21.53 -12.50 -5.17
N PHE A 642 21.69 -13.73 -5.66
CA PHE A 642 22.37 -13.99 -6.93
C PHE A 642 21.60 -14.91 -7.87
N GLN A 643 21.80 -14.61 -9.16
CA GLN A 643 21.60 -15.29 -10.42
C GLN A 643 22.64 -16.37 -10.81
N VAL A 644 22.42 -17.68 -10.67
CA VAL A 644 23.37 -18.68 -11.22
C VAL A 644 23.35 -18.64 -12.77
N CYS A 645 24.51 -18.41 -13.38
CA CYS A 645 24.67 -18.43 -14.83
C CYS A 645 25.39 -19.69 -15.35
N LYS A 646 26.36 -20.21 -14.60
CA LYS A 646 27.04 -21.49 -14.86
C LYS A 646 26.68 -22.49 -13.75
N MET A 647 25.90 -23.51 -14.08
CA MET A 647 25.37 -24.46 -13.09
C MET A 647 26.48 -25.36 -12.53
N GLU A 648 27.51 -25.62 -13.34
CA GLU A 648 28.69 -26.43 -13.02
C GLU A 648 29.45 -25.87 -11.82
N TRP A 649 29.26 -24.59 -11.48
CA TRP A 649 29.87 -23.95 -10.32
C TRP A 649 29.55 -24.67 -9.01
N PHE A 650 28.31 -25.17 -8.85
CA PHE A 650 27.86 -25.85 -7.64
C PHE A 650 27.83 -27.39 -7.77
N GLU A 651 28.10 -27.97 -8.94
CA GLU A 651 27.94 -29.43 -9.18
C GLU A 651 28.81 -30.30 -8.28
N SER A 652 30.00 -29.80 -7.87
CA SER A 652 30.96 -30.51 -7.02
C SER A 652 30.93 -30.06 -5.55
N VAL A 653 30.05 -29.13 -5.18
CA VAL A 653 30.01 -28.54 -3.83
C VAL A 653 29.14 -29.40 -2.91
N GLY A 654 29.75 -29.94 -1.86
CA GLY A 654 29.04 -30.69 -0.82
C GLY A 654 28.14 -29.81 0.04
N GLU A 655 27.08 -30.38 0.61
CA GLU A 655 26.28 -29.71 1.62
C GLU A 655 27.13 -29.41 2.86
N SER A 656 26.98 -28.19 3.39
CA SER A 656 27.60 -27.76 4.63
C SER A 656 26.59 -27.09 5.55
N GLU A 657 26.94 -26.96 6.82
CA GLU A 657 26.13 -26.23 7.78
C GLU A 657 26.28 -24.72 7.57
N VAL A 658 25.14 -24.04 7.47
CA VAL A 658 25.07 -22.58 7.38
C VAL A 658 24.22 -22.06 8.53
N ARG A 659 24.83 -21.21 9.37
CA ARG A 659 24.16 -20.43 10.40
C ARG A 659 23.95 -19.01 9.87
N LEU A 660 22.70 -18.59 9.70
CA LEU A 660 22.34 -17.32 9.09
C LEU A 660 21.62 -16.45 10.13
N VAL A 661 22.16 -15.26 10.41
CA VAL A 661 21.64 -14.32 11.43
C VAL A 661 21.22 -12.98 10.85
#